data_AF-A0A523VWM6-F1
#
_entry.id   AF-A0A523VWM6-F1
#
_cell.length_a   1.000
_cell.length_b   1.000
_cell.length_c   1.000
_cell.angle_alpha   90.00
_cell.angle_beta   90.00
_cell.angle_gamma   90.00
#
_symmetry.space_group_name_H-M   'P 1'
#
loop_
_entity.id
_entity.type
_entity.pdbx_description
1 polymer ?
#
loop_
_entity_poly.entity_id
_entity_poly.type
_entity_poly.pdbx_seq_one_letter_code
_entity_poly.pdbx_strand_id
1 'polypeptide(L)'
;MVKKSISSLIIDKFGLNLYQKSLKFLTNKINIIDIGEDPIKIRSIILDNEREFHLIIDEKNNEIFHDCPSFLIHSEREKKVCVHLIKLLLIVKNNIAQNILENLNSYSLTSEDIGSYKKSENFLILANSCFDNNNCVEALSYLNKAIINQFESEEIIKTYLDTAIANNLFIEFFEFLKIGYENELEIYFSKFNSYIENGFIKFLNIISEYPFFDLLKIIESIDKIFEFKNNSFLVSQFDKLKKLVNSSNFNENYFSIYIVKRNFDEFVNLHSGFKEIFSQFQLESLKSKLIEYFYSEIDNFCVIEKLKLLKKQFQVINIPNEAFHDEYKRYKREIQELEKKVHLKKFAFLKLLMEKYNIKRTKGEFRKKRNTYIVKHDEDNLENPVYNYIISRIGFFGVNEQTIKSSEIGINYFIMKELFLDDISSFQDVFYYRQQFWGEMEHYEVKSIDGLSLISENIEYNYDIDHKNTEDLMVIEWDLAHNPFQGSLINAYGSQILIPDYNNPLFHDLKPFDLCYCKKTPVKIESNIIKTINVTKKCSFKDAIKSISKGMEFIEGYYPLSLVKAVLNREINPFHANEIVVNNPNSLFVPKYNSFIKAFNEFLLNYIFKERNYIFEELKNDITPNTNQILTLLNLNNELAGLDLPYSEILKRILYPNIDLKEFKSSFLNEVHSIVRNILNQRDFGSTIMFDLKKLQHTPFFKYSNQILEIRKEEFESSEIYKVYDKDEVLYDMSRINKTYYGKKFLEILKLERNLTIKSKDFKKFQTYSSKLNLKIKIVNSNN
;
A
#
# COMPACT_ATOMS: atom_id res chain seq x y z
N MET A 1 30.06 22.43 1.37
CA MET A 1 28.60 22.67 1.35
C MET A 1 27.92 21.48 1.99
N VAL A 2 27.13 21.68 3.06
CA VAL A 2 26.40 20.59 3.72
C VAL A 2 25.27 20.17 2.79
N LYS A 3 25.25 18.89 2.35
CA LYS A 3 24.13 18.33 1.57
C LYS A 3 22.86 18.44 2.42
N LYS A 4 21.98 19.39 2.13
CA LYS A 4 20.66 19.48 2.75
C LYS A 4 19.88 18.19 2.44
N SER A 5 19.22 17.61 3.44
CA SER A 5 18.36 16.44 3.20
C SER A 5 17.23 16.81 2.22
N ILE A 6 16.78 15.88 1.39
CA ILE A 6 15.66 16.12 0.45
C ILE A 6 14.41 16.59 1.18
N SER A 7 14.14 16.01 2.34
CA SER A 7 13.03 16.44 3.21
C SER A 7 13.14 17.91 3.57
N SER A 8 14.32 18.40 3.96
CA SER A 8 14.53 19.82 4.25
C SER A 8 14.34 20.71 3.01
N LEU A 9 14.84 20.28 1.84
CA LEU A 9 14.68 21.02 0.58
C LEU A 9 13.20 21.13 0.15
N ILE A 10 12.44 20.05 0.30
CA ILE A 10 11.00 20.04 -0.02
C ILE A 10 10.24 20.94 0.95
N ILE A 11 10.52 20.85 2.25
CA ILE A 11 9.86 21.68 3.27
C ILE A 11 10.19 23.16 3.05
N ASP A 12 11.45 23.49 2.78
CA ASP A 12 11.90 24.86 2.51
C ASP A 12 11.20 25.45 1.26
N LYS A 13 11.01 24.66 0.20
CA LYS A 13 10.43 25.14 -1.07
C LYS A 13 8.90 25.10 -1.14
N PHE A 14 8.25 24.07 -0.59
CA PHE A 14 6.82 23.83 -0.78
C PHE A 14 6.01 23.78 0.52
N GLY A 15 6.69 23.90 1.66
CA GLY A 15 6.07 23.89 2.98
C GLY A 15 5.82 22.49 3.55
N LEU A 16 5.70 22.44 4.88
CA LEU A 16 5.54 21.21 5.66
C LEU A 16 4.27 20.43 5.29
N ASN A 17 3.19 21.13 4.93
CA ASN A 17 1.89 20.50 4.64
C ASN A 17 1.95 19.61 3.39
N LEU A 18 2.53 20.09 2.29
CA LEU A 18 2.65 19.30 1.06
C LEU A 18 3.57 18.09 1.26
N TYR A 19 4.67 18.28 2.01
CA TYR A 19 5.57 17.18 2.39
C TYR A 19 4.82 16.10 3.17
N GLN A 20 4.08 16.46 4.24
CA GLN A 20 3.31 15.49 5.02
C GLN A 20 2.23 14.78 4.20
N LYS A 21 1.57 15.47 3.27
CA LYS A 21 0.61 14.85 2.34
C LYS A 21 1.28 13.83 1.43
N SER A 22 2.46 14.15 0.90
CA SER A 22 3.21 13.23 0.05
C SER A 22 3.59 11.95 0.79
N LEU A 23 3.95 12.04 2.08
CA LEU A 23 4.26 10.86 2.91
C LEU A 23 3.06 9.92 3.08
N LYS A 24 1.84 10.47 3.11
CA LYS A 24 0.59 9.68 3.20
C LYS A 24 0.23 8.98 1.89
N PHE A 25 0.73 9.47 0.75
CA PHE A 25 0.49 8.82 -0.54
C PHE A 25 1.32 7.53 -0.62
N LEU A 26 0.64 6.41 -0.91
CA LEU A 26 1.28 5.10 -0.90
C LEU A 26 2.28 4.97 -2.04
N THR A 27 3.45 4.40 -1.75
CA THR A 27 4.56 4.27 -2.71
C THR A 27 4.20 3.34 -3.87
N ASN A 28 3.48 2.24 -3.58
CA ASN A 28 3.02 1.26 -4.57
C ASN A 28 2.05 1.82 -5.63
N LYS A 29 1.49 3.02 -5.41
CA LYS A 29 0.66 3.74 -6.39
C LYS A 29 1.49 4.45 -7.46
N ILE A 30 2.83 4.55 -7.30
CA ILE A 30 3.74 5.12 -8.31
C ILE A 30 4.54 3.98 -8.93
N ASN A 31 4.30 3.74 -10.22
CA ASN A 31 5.08 2.82 -11.03
C ASN A 31 6.11 3.60 -11.85
N ILE A 32 7.41 3.43 -11.55
CA ILE A 32 8.50 4.02 -12.34
C ILE A 32 8.80 3.08 -13.50
N ILE A 33 8.59 3.57 -14.72
CA ILE A 33 8.72 2.81 -15.96
C ILE A 33 10.15 2.83 -16.47
N ASP A 34 10.79 4.00 -16.38
CA ASP A 34 12.14 4.22 -16.90
C ASP A 34 12.85 5.30 -16.06
N ILE A 35 14.15 5.14 -15.86
CA ILE A 35 15.01 6.08 -15.15
C ILE A 35 16.40 6.17 -15.79
N GLY A 36 16.64 7.24 -16.54
CA GLY A 36 17.94 7.69 -16.99
C GLY A 36 18.54 8.70 -16.03
N GLU A 37 19.84 8.60 -15.73
CA GLU A 37 20.52 9.45 -14.73
C GLU A 37 21.33 10.62 -15.34
N ASP A 38 21.73 10.54 -16.62
CA ASP A 38 22.52 11.58 -17.29
C ASP A 38 22.29 11.58 -18.83
N PRO A 39 21.46 12.48 -19.38
CA PRO A 39 20.62 13.45 -18.67
C PRO A 39 19.50 12.75 -17.89
N ILE A 40 19.00 13.39 -16.82
CA ILE A 40 17.91 12.85 -16.02
C ILE A 40 16.64 12.72 -16.87
N LYS A 41 16.14 11.49 -16.98
CA LYS A 41 14.86 11.20 -17.61
C LYS A 41 14.10 10.19 -16.78
N ILE A 42 12.99 10.58 -16.17
CA ILE A 42 12.15 9.69 -15.36
C ILE A 42 10.77 9.60 -15.98
N ARG A 43 10.28 8.39 -16.20
CA ARG A 43 8.91 8.12 -16.65
C ARG A 43 8.18 7.33 -15.58
N SER A 44 6.97 7.77 -15.24
CA SER A 44 6.15 7.08 -14.24
C SER A 44 4.65 7.15 -14.55
N ILE A 45 3.93 6.14 -14.08
CA ILE A 45 2.46 6.10 -14.02
C ILE A 45 2.02 6.04 -12.56
N ILE A 46 0.95 6.76 -12.25
CA ILE A 46 0.47 7.01 -10.90
C ILE A 46 -1.02 6.67 -10.85
N LEU A 47 -1.40 5.71 -10.01
CA LEU A 47 -2.81 5.38 -9.79
C LEU A 47 -3.36 6.17 -8.60
N ASP A 48 -4.23 7.14 -8.87
CA ASP A 48 -4.90 7.93 -7.85
C ASP A 48 -6.40 8.07 -8.15
N ASN A 49 -7.25 7.78 -7.15
CA ASN A 49 -8.71 7.79 -7.26
C ASN A 49 -9.27 6.99 -8.46
N GLU A 50 -8.75 5.78 -8.67
CA GLU A 50 -9.11 4.90 -9.80
C GLU A 50 -8.83 5.52 -11.18
N ARG A 51 -7.92 6.50 -11.25
CA ARG A 51 -7.43 7.10 -12.49
C ARG A 51 -5.92 6.94 -12.60
N GLU A 52 -5.47 6.66 -13.81
CA GLU A 52 -4.06 6.60 -14.16
C GLU A 52 -3.59 8.00 -14.60
N PHE A 53 -2.54 8.50 -13.95
CA PHE A 53 -1.85 9.74 -14.29
C PHE A 53 -0.42 9.43 -14.73
N HIS A 54 0.11 10.16 -15.69
CA HIS A 54 1.50 10.07 -16.13
C HIS A 54 2.31 11.22 -15.56
N LEU A 55 3.50 10.94 -15.05
CA LEU A 55 4.46 11.96 -14.62
C LEU A 55 5.82 11.67 -15.24
N ILE A 56 6.35 12.64 -15.99
CA ILE A 56 7.59 12.54 -16.76
C ILE A 56 8.48 13.73 -16.40
N ILE A 57 9.74 13.46 -16.08
CA ILE A 57 10.78 14.46 -15.84
C ILE A 57 11.81 14.28 -16.95
N ASP A 58 12.07 15.32 -17.73
CA ASP A 58 13.01 15.30 -18.86
C ASP A 58 13.94 16.51 -18.76
N GLU A 59 15.15 16.29 -18.26
CA GLU A 59 16.17 17.33 -18.09
C GLU A 59 16.66 17.89 -19.43
N LYS A 60 16.77 17.05 -20.47
CA LYS A 60 17.24 17.47 -21.78
C LYS A 60 16.30 18.49 -22.42
N ASN A 61 15.00 18.29 -22.26
CA ASN A 61 13.96 19.21 -22.73
C ASN A 61 13.60 20.29 -21.70
N ASN A 62 14.22 20.29 -20.51
CA ASN A 62 13.84 21.13 -19.38
C ASN A 62 12.33 21.08 -19.13
N GLU A 63 11.74 19.90 -19.02
CA GLU A 63 10.30 19.74 -18.86
C GLU A 63 9.93 18.76 -17.74
N ILE A 64 8.91 19.11 -16.96
CA ILE A 64 8.19 18.17 -16.08
C ILE A 64 6.74 18.16 -16.54
N PHE A 65 6.36 17.04 -17.14
CA PHE A 65 5.01 16.77 -17.58
C PHE A 65 4.25 15.99 -16.52
N HIS A 66 3.03 16.44 -16.21
CA HIS A 66 2.09 15.65 -15.43
C HIS A 66 0.65 16.01 -15.77
N ASP A 67 -0.21 15.00 -15.86
CA ASP A 67 -1.62 15.15 -16.26
C ASP A 67 -2.61 15.10 -15.08
N CYS A 68 -2.13 15.31 -13.84
CA CYS A 68 -3.03 15.45 -12.71
C CYS A 68 -3.71 16.83 -12.68
N PRO A 69 -4.86 16.95 -11.99
CA PRO A 69 -5.62 18.20 -11.91
C PRO A 69 -4.79 19.42 -11.45
N SER A 70 -3.80 19.23 -10.57
CA SER A 70 -2.96 20.33 -10.09
C SER A 70 -2.13 20.97 -11.20
N PHE A 71 -1.61 20.17 -12.13
CA PHE A 71 -0.83 20.65 -13.27
C PHE A 71 -1.70 21.30 -14.36
N LEU A 72 -2.95 20.82 -14.49
CA LEU A 72 -3.96 21.35 -15.41
C LEU A 72 -4.55 22.70 -14.97
N ILE A 73 -4.91 22.83 -13.68
CA ILE A 73 -5.79 23.90 -13.20
C ILE A 73 -5.02 25.14 -12.76
N HIS A 74 -3.82 24.98 -12.20
CA HIS A 74 -3.08 26.10 -11.60
C HIS A 74 -2.12 26.72 -12.61
N SER A 75 -2.10 28.05 -12.69
CA SER A 75 -1.12 28.81 -13.50
C SER A 75 0.20 29.02 -12.75
N GLU A 76 0.14 29.20 -11.43
CA GLU A 76 1.31 29.40 -10.57
C GLU A 76 2.10 28.11 -10.38
N ARG A 77 3.43 28.19 -10.60
CA ARG A 77 4.36 27.06 -10.49
C ARG A 77 4.28 26.34 -9.15
N GLU A 78 4.27 27.09 -8.05
CA GLU A 78 4.22 26.55 -6.69
C GLU A 78 2.94 25.75 -6.43
N LYS A 79 1.82 26.16 -7.05
CA LYS A 79 0.53 25.47 -6.94
C LYS A 79 0.39 24.28 -7.90
N LYS A 80 1.21 24.22 -8.95
CA LYS A 80 1.28 23.05 -9.87
C LYS A 80 1.98 21.87 -9.22
N VAL A 81 2.99 22.10 -8.38
CA VAL A 81 3.72 21.02 -7.69
C VAL A 81 2.77 20.26 -6.77
N CYS A 82 2.48 19.02 -7.14
CA CYS A 82 1.48 18.18 -6.48
C CYS A 82 2.12 17.11 -5.59
N VAL A 83 1.28 16.42 -4.81
CA VAL A 83 1.71 15.32 -3.92
C VAL A 83 2.44 14.21 -4.68
N HIS A 84 2.04 13.96 -5.93
CA HIS A 84 2.63 12.94 -6.80
C HIS A 84 4.09 13.23 -7.17
N LEU A 85 4.40 14.46 -7.59
CA LEU A 85 5.76 14.86 -7.94
C LEU A 85 6.67 14.77 -6.70
N ILE A 86 6.21 15.30 -5.57
CA ILE A 86 6.97 15.22 -4.32
C ILE A 86 7.19 13.76 -3.91
N LYS A 87 6.15 12.93 -3.99
CA LYS A 87 6.28 11.51 -3.66
C LYS A 87 7.26 10.80 -4.60
N LEU A 88 7.26 11.07 -5.91
CA LEU A 88 8.26 10.52 -6.82
C LEU A 88 9.68 10.93 -6.41
N LEU A 89 9.89 12.21 -6.07
CA LEU A 89 11.19 12.72 -5.63
C LEU A 89 11.67 12.08 -4.31
N LEU A 90 10.75 11.59 -3.48
CA LEU A 90 11.07 10.82 -2.28
C LEU A 90 11.37 9.34 -2.57
N ILE A 91 11.05 8.83 -3.76
CA ILE A 91 11.28 7.44 -4.17
C ILE A 91 12.59 7.31 -4.98
N VAL A 92 12.91 8.28 -5.84
CA VAL A 92 14.12 8.23 -6.67
C VAL A 92 15.38 8.51 -5.85
N LYS A 93 16.56 8.12 -6.38
CA LYS A 93 17.84 8.29 -5.69
C LYS A 93 18.07 9.74 -5.26
N ASN A 94 18.67 9.89 -4.07
CA ASN A 94 18.79 11.20 -3.43
C ASN A 94 19.54 12.25 -4.28
N ASN A 95 20.58 11.84 -5.02
CA ASN A 95 21.31 12.73 -5.91
C ASN A 95 20.44 13.25 -7.07
N ILE A 96 19.64 12.38 -7.69
CA ILE A 96 18.73 12.71 -8.80
C ILE A 96 17.66 13.68 -8.30
N ALA A 97 17.00 13.34 -7.18
CA ALA A 97 15.98 14.19 -6.58
C ALA A 97 16.51 15.57 -6.17
N GLN A 98 17.71 15.64 -5.58
CA GLN A 98 18.36 16.90 -5.25
C GLN A 98 18.62 17.75 -6.50
N ASN A 99 19.16 17.15 -7.57
CA ASN A 99 19.43 17.88 -8.82
C ASN A 99 18.13 18.45 -9.43
N ILE A 100 17.06 17.65 -9.49
CA ILE A 100 15.74 18.10 -9.98
C ILE A 100 15.20 19.24 -9.10
N LEU A 101 15.29 19.11 -7.78
CA LEU A 101 14.79 20.13 -6.85
C LEU A 101 15.57 21.44 -6.94
N GLU A 102 16.89 21.39 -6.99
CA GLU A 102 17.75 22.58 -7.08
C GLU A 102 17.50 23.31 -8.39
N ASN A 103 17.42 22.57 -9.50
CA ASN A 103 17.17 23.11 -10.83
C ASN A 103 15.68 23.23 -11.16
N LEU A 104 14.77 23.04 -10.20
CA LEU A 104 13.34 22.98 -10.53
C LEU A 104 12.89 24.18 -11.35
N ASN A 105 13.42 25.38 -11.09
CA ASN A 105 13.06 26.61 -11.81
C ASN A 105 13.41 26.61 -13.31
N SER A 106 14.36 25.80 -13.77
CA SER A 106 14.71 25.67 -15.19
C SER A 106 13.67 24.87 -15.97
N TYR A 107 12.93 23.98 -15.31
CA TYR A 107 11.92 23.15 -15.97
C TYR A 107 10.67 23.95 -16.36
N SER A 108 10.02 23.57 -17.44
CA SER A 108 8.64 23.93 -17.76
C SER A 108 7.69 22.91 -17.12
N LEU A 109 6.66 23.37 -16.38
CA LEU A 109 5.64 22.49 -15.80
C LEU A 109 4.42 22.42 -16.72
N THR A 110 4.31 21.33 -17.47
CA THR A 110 3.34 21.17 -18.56
C THR A 110 2.28 20.13 -18.25
N SER A 111 1.10 20.31 -18.83
CA SER A 111 0.01 19.34 -18.83
C SER A 111 -0.68 19.41 -20.17
N GLU A 112 -0.70 18.32 -20.93
CA GLU A 112 -1.43 18.22 -22.19
C GLU A 112 -2.49 17.12 -22.06
N ASP A 113 -3.70 17.43 -22.53
CA ASP A 113 -4.86 16.56 -22.43
C ASP A 113 -5.08 15.76 -23.74
N ILE A 114 -5.51 14.51 -23.54
CA ILE A 114 -6.12 13.55 -24.48
C ILE A 114 -5.29 13.06 -25.69
N GLY A 115 -4.24 13.75 -26.15
CA GLY A 115 -3.52 13.38 -27.39
C GLY A 115 -2.00 13.17 -27.27
N SER A 116 -1.43 13.19 -26.06
CA SER A 116 0.03 13.36 -25.93
C SER A 116 0.83 12.11 -26.29
N TYR A 117 1.75 12.27 -27.26
CA TYR A 117 2.76 11.28 -27.65
C TYR A 117 3.52 10.71 -26.44
N LYS A 118 3.76 11.55 -25.42
CA LYS A 118 4.47 11.18 -24.20
C LYS A 118 3.76 10.09 -23.39
N LYS A 119 2.43 10.11 -23.34
CA LYS A 119 1.63 9.06 -22.68
C LYS A 119 1.70 7.76 -23.48
N SER A 120 1.58 7.85 -24.80
CA SER A 120 1.69 6.69 -25.70
C SER A 120 3.05 6.00 -25.54
N GLU A 121 4.14 6.76 -25.52
CA GLU A 121 5.50 6.24 -25.32
C GLU A 121 5.66 5.50 -23.98
N ASN A 122 5.07 6.00 -22.89
CA ASN A 122 5.08 5.30 -21.60
C ASN A 122 4.41 3.92 -21.69
N PHE A 123 3.26 3.84 -22.37
CA PHE A 123 2.56 2.58 -22.57
C PHE A 123 3.32 1.64 -23.52
N LEU A 124 4.00 2.15 -24.54
CA LEU A 124 4.85 1.35 -25.42
C LEU A 124 6.04 0.74 -24.67
N ILE A 125 6.70 1.51 -23.79
CA ILE A 125 7.81 0.98 -22.97
C ILE A 125 7.29 -0.13 -22.04
N LEU A 126 6.12 0.05 -21.43
CA LEU A 126 5.50 -0.97 -20.59
C LEU A 126 5.12 -2.22 -21.40
N ALA A 127 4.54 -2.05 -22.60
CA ALA A 127 4.20 -3.16 -23.47
C ALA A 127 5.45 -3.99 -23.83
N ASN A 128 6.54 -3.33 -24.22
CA ASN A 128 7.80 -4.00 -24.54
C ASN A 128 8.37 -4.75 -23.34
N SER A 129 8.37 -4.15 -22.16
CA SER A 129 8.80 -4.84 -20.93
C SER A 129 7.93 -6.05 -20.61
N CYS A 130 6.63 -6.01 -20.90
CA CYS A 130 5.75 -7.16 -20.76
C CYS A 130 6.04 -8.25 -21.81
N PHE A 131 6.35 -7.88 -23.06
CA PHE A 131 6.79 -8.85 -24.08
C PHE A 131 8.09 -9.55 -23.70
N ASP A 132 9.08 -8.81 -23.19
CA ASP A 132 10.36 -9.35 -22.73
C ASP A 132 10.18 -10.39 -21.60
N ASN A 133 9.11 -10.25 -20.81
CA ASN A 133 8.74 -11.16 -19.72
C ASN A 133 7.71 -12.22 -20.13
N ASN A 134 7.46 -12.43 -21.42
CA ASN A 134 6.45 -13.36 -21.97
C ASN A 134 5.01 -13.12 -21.47
N ASN A 135 4.67 -11.91 -21.01
CA ASN A 135 3.34 -11.54 -20.55
C ASN A 135 2.56 -10.81 -21.67
N CYS A 136 2.16 -11.58 -22.69
CA CYS A 136 1.56 -11.03 -23.91
C CYS A 136 0.20 -10.36 -23.68
N VAL A 137 -0.62 -10.85 -22.75
CA VAL A 137 -1.96 -10.27 -22.47
C VAL A 137 -1.83 -8.85 -21.91
N GLU A 138 -0.93 -8.68 -20.94
CA GLU A 138 -0.68 -7.35 -20.36
C GLU A 138 0.00 -6.41 -21.37
N ALA A 139 0.91 -6.94 -22.18
CA ALA A 139 1.54 -6.19 -23.26
C ALA A 139 0.52 -5.65 -24.26
N LEU A 140 -0.42 -6.49 -24.72
CA LEU A 140 -1.51 -6.07 -25.59
C LEU A 140 -2.40 -5.01 -24.93
N SER A 141 -2.73 -5.15 -23.63
CA SER A 141 -3.49 -4.11 -22.91
C SER A 141 -2.78 -2.76 -22.94
N TYR A 142 -1.45 -2.73 -22.75
CA TYR A 142 -0.67 -1.51 -22.86
C TYR A 142 -0.57 -0.98 -24.29
N LEU A 143 -0.41 -1.84 -25.31
CA LEU A 143 -0.46 -1.41 -26.71
C LEU A 143 -1.81 -0.75 -27.05
N ASN A 144 -2.92 -1.30 -26.54
CA ASN A 144 -4.24 -0.69 -26.72
C ASN A 144 -4.30 0.70 -26.09
N LYS A 145 -3.75 0.88 -24.88
CA LYS A 145 -3.65 2.20 -24.22
C LYS A 145 -2.71 3.16 -24.95
N ALA A 146 -1.72 2.66 -25.68
CA ALA A 146 -0.79 3.48 -26.46
C ALA A 146 -1.46 4.14 -27.69
N ILE A 147 -2.63 3.63 -28.13
CA ILE A 147 -3.42 4.19 -29.23
C ILE A 147 -4.21 5.40 -28.71
N ILE A 148 -3.52 6.53 -28.58
CA ILE A 148 -4.06 7.78 -28.01
C ILE A 148 -4.48 8.76 -29.11
N ASN A 149 -3.78 8.75 -30.25
CA ASN A 149 -4.08 9.60 -31.40
C ASN A 149 -4.05 8.78 -32.69
N GLN A 150 -5.07 8.94 -33.52
CA GLN A 150 -5.25 8.16 -34.75
C GLN A 150 -4.01 8.24 -35.66
N PHE A 151 -3.36 9.40 -35.78
CA PHE A 151 -2.33 9.68 -36.79
C PHE A 151 -1.00 8.88 -36.70
N GLU A 152 -0.73 8.18 -35.60
CA GLU A 152 0.51 7.39 -35.41
C GLU A 152 0.25 5.94 -34.97
N SER A 153 -0.98 5.46 -35.13
CA SER A 153 -1.42 4.17 -34.56
C SER A 153 -1.23 2.95 -35.47
N GLU A 154 -0.86 3.15 -36.74
CA GLU A 154 -0.85 2.07 -37.75
C GLU A 154 0.12 0.94 -37.39
N GLU A 155 1.36 1.26 -36.98
CA GLU A 155 2.35 0.27 -36.59
C GLU A 155 1.99 -0.43 -35.28
N ILE A 156 1.39 0.31 -34.33
CA ILE A 156 0.91 -0.23 -33.05
C ILE A 156 -0.22 -1.23 -33.29
N ILE A 157 -1.21 -0.87 -34.13
CA ILE A 157 -2.33 -1.73 -34.52
C ILE A 157 -1.81 -3.00 -35.21
N LYS A 158 -0.88 -2.85 -36.16
CA LYS A 158 -0.27 -4.01 -36.83
C LYS A 158 0.38 -4.94 -35.83
N THR A 159 1.23 -4.40 -34.95
CA THR A 159 1.94 -5.15 -33.91
C THR A 159 0.98 -5.85 -32.97
N TYR A 160 -0.12 -5.18 -32.59
CA TYR A 160 -1.18 -5.77 -31.78
C TYR A 160 -1.80 -6.98 -32.47
N LEU A 161 -2.28 -6.82 -33.70
CA LEU A 161 -2.96 -7.88 -34.46
C LEU A 161 -2.03 -9.07 -34.71
N ASP A 162 -0.79 -8.80 -35.13
CA ASP A 162 0.24 -9.81 -35.36
C ASP A 162 0.53 -10.62 -34.09
N THR A 163 0.75 -9.93 -32.97
CA THR A 163 1.13 -10.56 -31.70
C THR A 163 -0.02 -11.37 -31.11
N ALA A 164 -1.25 -10.85 -31.17
CA ALA A 164 -2.43 -11.57 -30.72
C ALA A 164 -2.64 -12.86 -31.52
N ILE A 165 -2.47 -12.80 -32.85
CA ILE A 165 -2.58 -13.97 -33.74
C ILE A 165 -1.45 -14.99 -33.50
N ALA A 166 -0.22 -14.52 -33.27
CA ALA A 166 0.93 -15.39 -33.06
C ALA A 166 0.83 -16.19 -31.74
N ASN A 167 0.19 -15.60 -30.73
CA ASN A 167 0.05 -16.17 -29.38
C ASN A 167 -1.34 -16.77 -29.10
N ASN A 168 -2.19 -16.93 -30.11
CA ASN A 168 -3.57 -17.43 -29.98
C ASN A 168 -4.46 -16.64 -28.99
N LEU A 169 -4.26 -15.33 -28.88
CA LEU A 169 -4.99 -14.43 -27.97
C LEU A 169 -6.23 -13.85 -28.66
N PHE A 170 -7.19 -14.73 -29.00
CA PHE A 170 -8.33 -14.32 -29.82
C PHE A 170 -9.41 -13.53 -29.07
N ILE A 171 -9.51 -13.65 -27.75
CA ILE A 171 -10.43 -12.79 -26.96
C ILE A 171 -9.98 -11.34 -27.12
N GLU A 172 -8.70 -11.09 -26.82
CA GLU A 172 -8.05 -9.79 -26.93
C GLU A 172 -8.12 -9.26 -28.37
N PHE A 173 -7.84 -10.12 -29.35
CA PHE A 173 -7.94 -9.78 -30.77
C PHE A 173 -9.31 -9.24 -31.19
N PHE A 174 -10.39 -9.96 -30.88
CA PHE A 174 -11.73 -9.55 -31.29
C PHE A 174 -12.25 -8.38 -30.44
N GLU A 175 -11.99 -8.36 -29.14
CA GLU A 175 -12.35 -7.22 -28.28
C GLU A 175 -11.66 -5.93 -28.73
N PHE A 176 -10.39 -6.01 -29.13
CA PHE A 176 -9.65 -4.87 -29.67
C PHE A 176 -10.28 -4.30 -30.94
N LEU A 177 -10.67 -5.16 -31.89
CA LEU A 177 -11.34 -4.73 -33.12
C LEU A 177 -12.71 -4.10 -32.83
N LYS A 178 -13.48 -4.67 -31.90
CA LYS A 178 -14.76 -4.10 -31.45
C LYS A 178 -14.57 -2.71 -30.84
N ILE A 179 -13.70 -2.59 -29.84
CA ILE A 179 -13.45 -1.35 -29.10
C ILE A 179 -12.82 -0.30 -30.02
N GLY A 180 -11.89 -0.71 -30.88
CA GLY A 180 -11.26 0.20 -31.83
C GLY A 180 -12.26 0.77 -32.83
N TYR A 181 -13.26 -0.01 -33.28
CA TYR A 181 -14.32 0.50 -34.13
C TYR A 181 -15.22 1.51 -33.39
N GLU A 182 -15.59 1.21 -32.14
CA GLU A 182 -16.34 2.15 -31.29
C GLU A 182 -15.57 3.45 -31.02
N ASN A 183 -14.24 3.43 -31.15
CA ASN A 183 -13.34 4.58 -31.03
C ASN A 183 -12.84 5.13 -32.39
N GLU A 184 -13.58 4.88 -33.48
CA GLU A 184 -13.34 5.46 -34.81
C GLU A 184 -12.00 5.03 -35.49
N LEU A 185 -11.45 3.86 -35.16
CA LEU A 185 -10.22 3.32 -35.79
C LEU A 185 -10.45 2.56 -37.10
N GLU A 186 -11.67 2.58 -37.65
CA GLU A 186 -12.10 1.79 -38.82
C GLU A 186 -11.17 1.93 -40.03
N ILE A 187 -10.70 3.15 -40.30
CA ILE A 187 -9.81 3.46 -41.45
C ILE A 187 -8.53 2.62 -41.39
N TYR A 188 -7.98 2.38 -40.20
CA TYR A 188 -6.78 1.54 -40.04
C TYR A 188 -7.10 0.06 -40.22
N PHE A 189 -8.24 -0.41 -39.71
CA PHE A 189 -8.65 -1.81 -39.89
C PHE A 189 -8.85 -2.18 -41.36
N SER A 190 -9.31 -1.25 -42.19
CA SER A 190 -9.43 -1.47 -43.63
C SER A 190 -8.09 -1.81 -44.30
N LYS A 191 -6.97 -1.25 -43.82
CA LYS A 191 -5.61 -1.55 -44.31
C LYS A 191 -5.13 -2.94 -43.87
N PHE A 192 -5.62 -3.43 -42.73
CA PHE A 192 -5.23 -4.70 -42.13
C PHE A 192 -6.27 -5.81 -42.32
N ASN A 193 -7.10 -5.71 -43.36
CA ASN A 193 -8.16 -6.68 -43.63
C ASN A 193 -7.66 -8.14 -43.69
N SER A 194 -6.48 -8.37 -44.27
CA SER A 194 -5.86 -9.71 -44.35
C SER A 194 -5.50 -10.28 -42.97
N TYR A 195 -5.06 -9.43 -42.04
CA TYR A 195 -4.79 -9.84 -40.65
C TYR A 195 -6.08 -10.21 -39.94
N ILE A 196 -7.13 -9.42 -40.12
CA ILE A 196 -8.45 -9.70 -39.54
C ILE A 196 -8.95 -11.07 -40.03
N GLU A 197 -8.92 -11.31 -41.34
CA GLU A 197 -9.36 -12.58 -41.94
C GLU A 197 -8.53 -13.77 -41.47
N ASN A 198 -7.20 -13.63 -41.42
CA ASN A 198 -6.31 -14.64 -40.88
C ASN A 198 -6.63 -14.95 -39.40
N GLY A 199 -6.94 -13.93 -38.61
CA GLY A 199 -7.37 -14.08 -37.22
C GLY A 199 -8.65 -14.91 -37.10
N PHE A 200 -9.67 -14.61 -37.90
CA PHE A 200 -10.88 -15.44 -37.98
C PHE A 200 -10.57 -16.89 -38.36
N ILE A 201 -9.77 -17.11 -39.42
CA ILE A 201 -9.45 -18.46 -39.91
C ILE A 201 -8.70 -19.27 -38.84
N LYS A 202 -7.72 -18.67 -38.16
CA LYS A 202 -7.00 -19.34 -37.08
C LYS A 202 -7.90 -19.62 -35.88
N PHE A 203 -8.75 -18.68 -35.51
CA PHE A 203 -9.72 -18.87 -34.43
C PHE A 203 -10.64 -20.08 -34.70
N LEU A 204 -11.14 -20.25 -35.93
CA LEU A 204 -11.96 -21.42 -36.32
C LEU A 204 -11.30 -22.78 -36.04
N ASN A 205 -9.98 -22.83 -35.87
CA ASN A 205 -9.26 -24.07 -35.57
C ASN A 205 -9.18 -24.41 -34.08
N ILE A 206 -9.45 -23.46 -33.19
CA ILE A 206 -9.24 -23.62 -31.75
C ILE A 206 -10.46 -23.25 -30.90
N ILE A 207 -11.65 -23.06 -31.50
CA ILE A 207 -12.90 -22.74 -30.79
C ILE A 207 -13.16 -23.72 -29.63
N SER A 208 -12.84 -25.00 -29.81
CA SER A 208 -13.04 -26.05 -28.80
C SER A 208 -12.18 -25.88 -27.54
N GLU A 209 -11.11 -25.09 -27.60
CA GLU A 209 -10.20 -24.83 -26.47
C GLU A 209 -10.72 -23.74 -25.53
N TYR A 210 -11.69 -22.93 -25.97
CA TYR A 210 -12.19 -21.80 -25.18
C TYR A 210 -13.25 -22.22 -24.15
N PRO A 211 -13.28 -21.61 -22.96
CA PRO A 211 -14.46 -21.64 -22.12
C PRO A 211 -15.66 -21.02 -22.86
N PHE A 212 -16.84 -21.61 -22.71
CA PHE A 212 -18.02 -21.14 -23.44
C PHE A 212 -18.35 -19.67 -23.16
N PHE A 213 -18.08 -19.16 -21.95
CA PHE A 213 -18.28 -17.74 -21.65
C PHE A 213 -17.39 -16.82 -22.50
N ASP A 214 -16.14 -17.20 -22.72
CA ASP A 214 -15.23 -16.40 -23.53
C ASP A 214 -15.60 -16.47 -25.02
N LEU A 215 -16.11 -17.61 -25.47
CA LEU A 215 -16.71 -17.73 -26.80
C LEU A 215 -17.88 -16.74 -26.98
N LEU A 216 -18.75 -16.57 -25.98
CA LEU A 216 -19.86 -15.60 -26.06
C LEU A 216 -19.35 -14.16 -26.23
N LYS A 217 -18.28 -13.78 -25.53
CA LYS A 217 -17.67 -12.44 -25.68
C LYS A 217 -17.05 -12.24 -27.05
N ILE A 218 -16.37 -13.27 -27.56
CA ILE A 218 -15.81 -13.27 -28.91
C ILE A 218 -16.94 -13.08 -29.93
N ILE A 219 -18.04 -13.83 -29.80
CA ILE A 219 -19.21 -13.69 -30.69
C ILE A 219 -19.79 -12.26 -30.63
N GLU A 220 -19.95 -11.68 -29.43
CA GLU A 220 -20.43 -10.30 -29.32
C GLU A 220 -19.49 -9.31 -30.03
N SER A 221 -18.19 -9.55 -29.97
CA SER A 221 -17.20 -8.72 -30.65
C SER A 221 -17.26 -8.92 -32.17
N ILE A 222 -17.44 -10.14 -32.63
CA ILE A 222 -17.63 -10.46 -34.05
C ILE A 222 -18.88 -9.81 -34.62
N ASP A 223 -20.00 -9.82 -33.89
CA ASP A 223 -21.22 -9.13 -34.31
C ASP A 223 -20.97 -7.65 -34.62
N LYS A 224 -20.14 -7.00 -33.80
CA LYS A 224 -19.72 -5.61 -34.01
C LYS A 224 -18.74 -5.47 -35.17
N ILE A 225 -17.84 -6.41 -35.35
CA ILE A 225 -16.90 -6.41 -36.48
C ILE A 225 -17.63 -6.49 -37.81
N PHE A 226 -18.72 -7.26 -37.91
CA PHE A 226 -19.54 -7.33 -39.13
C PHE A 226 -20.31 -6.04 -39.45
N GLU A 227 -20.38 -5.06 -38.54
CA GLU A 227 -20.93 -3.74 -38.87
C GLU A 227 -20.01 -2.94 -39.81
N PHE A 228 -18.70 -3.20 -39.81
CA PHE A 228 -17.71 -2.48 -40.63
C PHE A 228 -16.87 -3.35 -41.56
N LYS A 229 -16.73 -4.66 -41.28
CA LYS A 229 -16.01 -5.60 -42.13
C LYS A 229 -16.99 -6.54 -42.84
N ASN A 230 -16.88 -6.59 -44.17
CA ASN A 230 -17.64 -7.54 -44.98
C ASN A 230 -17.30 -8.99 -44.59
N ASN A 231 -18.33 -9.81 -44.35
CA ASN A 231 -18.21 -11.19 -43.86
C ASN A 231 -18.03 -12.25 -44.97
N SER A 232 -18.00 -11.85 -46.26
CA SER A 232 -17.92 -12.76 -47.42
C SER A 232 -16.69 -13.66 -47.42
N PHE A 233 -15.58 -13.25 -46.78
CA PHE A 233 -14.40 -14.09 -46.63
C PHE A 233 -14.69 -15.40 -45.88
N LEU A 234 -15.70 -15.42 -44.99
CA LEU A 234 -16.13 -16.64 -44.29
C LEU A 234 -16.85 -17.63 -45.22
N VAL A 235 -17.38 -17.19 -46.36
CA VAL A 235 -17.96 -18.08 -47.38
C VAL A 235 -16.88 -19.01 -47.94
N SER A 236 -15.63 -18.53 -48.06
CA SER A 236 -14.49 -19.38 -48.44
C SER A 236 -14.19 -20.50 -47.43
N GLN A 237 -14.73 -20.38 -46.21
CA GLN A 237 -14.58 -21.34 -45.12
C GLN A 237 -15.82 -22.26 -44.98
N PHE A 238 -16.67 -22.35 -46.01
CA PHE A 238 -17.92 -23.14 -45.99
C PHE A 238 -17.70 -24.57 -45.47
N ASP A 239 -16.74 -25.31 -46.00
CA ASP A 239 -16.50 -26.71 -45.59
C ASP A 239 -16.07 -26.81 -44.12
N LYS A 240 -15.29 -25.84 -43.64
CA LYS A 240 -14.87 -25.77 -42.23
C LYS A 240 -16.07 -25.49 -41.34
N LEU A 241 -16.90 -24.50 -41.68
CA LEU A 241 -18.14 -24.19 -40.93
C LEU A 241 -19.10 -25.38 -40.93
N LYS A 242 -19.28 -26.07 -42.07
CA LYS A 242 -20.09 -27.28 -42.17
C LYS A 242 -19.56 -28.40 -41.27
N LYS A 243 -18.24 -28.57 -41.17
CA LYS A 243 -17.63 -29.52 -40.24
C LYS A 243 -17.92 -29.15 -38.78
N LEU A 244 -17.76 -27.88 -38.42
CA LEU A 244 -17.98 -27.40 -37.05
C LEU A 244 -19.46 -27.47 -36.64
N VAL A 245 -20.40 -27.20 -37.56
CA VAL A 245 -21.84 -27.43 -37.36
C VAL A 245 -22.13 -28.89 -36.99
N ASN A 246 -21.40 -29.84 -37.56
CA ASN A 246 -21.58 -31.27 -37.27
C ASN A 246 -20.63 -31.79 -36.17
N SER A 247 -19.91 -30.91 -35.47
CA SER A 247 -19.02 -31.28 -34.38
C SER A 247 -19.80 -31.75 -33.16
N SER A 248 -19.23 -32.71 -32.43
CA SER A 248 -19.72 -33.11 -31.11
C SER A 248 -19.35 -32.10 -30.03
N ASN A 249 -18.36 -31.23 -30.27
CA ASN A 249 -17.99 -30.17 -29.35
C ASN A 249 -19.07 -29.06 -29.37
N PHE A 250 -19.60 -28.75 -28.17
CA PHE A 250 -20.68 -27.78 -28.01
C PHE A 250 -20.31 -26.37 -28.51
N ASN A 251 -19.08 -25.91 -28.23
CA ASN A 251 -18.62 -24.57 -28.62
C ASN A 251 -18.52 -24.43 -30.14
N GLU A 252 -17.93 -25.42 -30.81
CA GLU A 252 -17.78 -25.44 -32.26
C GLU A 252 -19.14 -25.46 -32.97
N ASN A 253 -20.04 -26.33 -32.48
CA ASN A 253 -21.41 -26.45 -32.97
C ASN A 253 -22.19 -25.15 -32.77
N TYR A 254 -22.15 -24.58 -31.55
CA TYR A 254 -22.83 -23.34 -31.21
C TYR A 254 -22.35 -22.16 -32.05
N PHE A 255 -21.03 -21.91 -32.08
CA PHE A 255 -20.44 -20.80 -32.81
C PHE A 255 -20.86 -20.81 -34.28
N SER A 256 -20.76 -21.98 -34.91
CA SER A 256 -20.99 -22.11 -36.35
C SER A 256 -22.47 -21.94 -36.71
N ILE A 257 -23.37 -22.52 -35.91
CA ILE A 257 -24.82 -22.32 -36.08
C ILE A 257 -25.17 -20.84 -35.86
N TYR A 258 -24.61 -20.20 -34.83
CA TYR A 258 -24.85 -18.79 -34.53
C TYR A 258 -24.43 -17.88 -35.69
N ILE A 259 -23.18 -17.97 -36.14
CA ILE A 259 -22.62 -17.10 -37.20
C ILE A 259 -23.40 -17.26 -38.50
N VAL A 260 -23.73 -18.49 -38.89
CA VAL A 260 -24.54 -18.74 -40.08
C VAL A 260 -25.96 -18.20 -39.92
N LYS A 261 -26.59 -18.39 -38.75
CA LYS A 261 -27.96 -17.94 -38.52
C LYS A 261 -28.06 -16.40 -38.53
N ARG A 262 -27.07 -15.73 -37.94
CA ARG A 262 -26.97 -14.26 -37.91
C ARG A 262 -26.86 -13.65 -39.31
N ASN A 263 -26.06 -14.27 -40.18
CA ASN A 263 -25.72 -13.75 -41.51
C ASN A 263 -26.37 -14.57 -42.64
N PHE A 264 -27.52 -15.20 -42.35
CA PHE A 264 -28.10 -16.24 -43.20
C PHE A 264 -28.37 -15.76 -44.63
N ASP A 265 -29.03 -14.61 -44.80
CA ASP A 265 -29.41 -14.10 -46.12
C ASP A 265 -28.18 -13.78 -46.98
N GLU A 266 -27.16 -13.17 -46.39
CA GLU A 266 -25.91 -12.83 -47.09
C GLU A 266 -25.14 -14.09 -47.50
N PHE A 267 -24.97 -15.05 -46.57
CA PHE A 267 -24.27 -16.30 -46.85
C PHE A 267 -24.97 -17.16 -47.91
N VAL A 268 -26.31 -17.23 -47.87
CA VAL A 268 -27.10 -17.98 -48.85
C VAL A 268 -27.02 -17.35 -50.24
N ASN A 269 -26.99 -16.02 -50.33
CA ASN A 269 -26.83 -15.31 -51.60
C ASN A 269 -25.45 -15.55 -52.24
N LEU A 270 -24.41 -15.63 -51.42
CA LEU A 270 -23.04 -15.87 -51.89
C LEU A 270 -22.73 -17.35 -52.15
N HIS A 271 -23.35 -18.27 -51.39
CA HIS A 271 -23.19 -19.71 -51.56
C HIS A 271 -24.45 -20.48 -51.14
N SER A 272 -25.17 -21.02 -52.13
CA SER A 272 -26.48 -21.68 -51.92
C SER A 272 -26.44 -22.86 -50.94
N GLY A 273 -25.29 -23.50 -50.76
CA GLY A 273 -25.09 -24.60 -49.81
C GLY A 273 -25.35 -24.24 -48.33
N PHE A 274 -25.40 -22.95 -47.97
CA PHE A 274 -25.77 -22.53 -46.62
C PHE A 274 -27.25 -22.75 -46.28
N LYS A 275 -28.13 -22.93 -47.29
CA LYS A 275 -29.56 -23.22 -47.05
C LYS A 275 -29.77 -24.51 -46.26
N GLU A 276 -28.88 -25.48 -46.42
CA GLU A 276 -28.99 -26.82 -45.85
C GLU A 276 -27.81 -27.18 -44.94
N ILE A 277 -27.05 -26.19 -44.47
CA ILE A 277 -25.85 -26.43 -43.66
C ILE A 277 -26.18 -27.06 -42.29
N PHE A 278 -27.34 -26.73 -41.71
CA PHE A 278 -27.91 -27.42 -40.55
C PHE A 278 -29.41 -27.68 -40.75
N SER A 279 -29.89 -28.76 -40.13
CA SER A 279 -31.31 -29.13 -40.09
C SER A 279 -32.07 -28.42 -38.98
N GLN A 280 -33.40 -28.33 -39.09
CA GLN A 280 -34.25 -27.83 -38.01
C GLN A 280 -34.09 -28.64 -36.72
N PHE A 281 -33.88 -29.96 -36.84
CA PHE A 281 -33.65 -30.83 -35.69
C PHE A 281 -32.37 -30.45 -34.91
N GLN A 282 -31.27 -30.18 -35.62
CA GLN A 282 -30.02 -29.72 -34.99
C GLN A 282 -30.21 -28.37 -34.28
N LEU A 283 -30.96 -27.45 -34.90
CA LEU A 283 -31.26 -26.16 -34.30
C LEU A 283 -32.10 -26.29 -33.02
N GLU A 284 -33.17 -27.08 -33.02
CA GLU A 284 -33.99 -27.31 -31.83
C GLU A 284 -33.20 -28.04 -30.72
N SER A 285 -32.36 -29.01 -31.08
CA SER A 285 -31.46 -29.68 -30.13
C SER A 285 -30.49 -28.69 -29.47
N LEU A 286 -29.91 -27.76 -30.25
CA LEU A 286 -29.04 -26.72 -29.71
C LEU A 286 -29.80 -25.77 -28.78
N LYS A 287 -31.02 -25.34 -29.15
CA LYS A 287 -31.85 -24.48 -28.31
C LYS A 287 -32.11 -25.11 -26.94
N SER A 288 -32.49 -26.38 -26.89
CA SER A 288 -32.71 -27.09 -25.64
C SER A 288 -31.44 -27.14 -24.79
N LYS A 289 -30.30 -27.50 -25.39
CA LYS A 289 -29.00 -27.51 -24.69
C LYS A 289 -28.59 -26.14 -24.16
N LEU A 290 -28.87 -25.07 -24.91
CA LEU A 290 -28.56 -23.69 -24.48
C LEU A 290 -29.42 -23.25 -23.30
N ILE A 291 -30.71 -23.59 -23.28
CA ILE A 291 -31.60 -23.31 -22.16
C ILE A 291 -31.17 -24.11 -20.93
N GLU A 292 -30.87 -25.39 -21.09
CA GLU A 292 -30.34 -26.24 -20.00
C GLU A 292 -29.02 -25.67 -19.45
N TYR A 293 -28.11 -25.29 -20.33
CA TYR A 293 -26.87 -24.62 -19.95
C TYR A 293 -27.14 -23.30 -19.20
N PHE A 294 -28.05 -22.47 -19.69
CA PHE A 294 -28.44 -21.21 -19.03
C PHE A 294 -28.93 -21.44 -17.60
N TYR A 295 -29.74 -22.47 -17.37
CA TYR A 295 -30.19 -22.84 -16.03
C TYR A 295 -29.06 -23.36 -15.16
N SER A 296 -28.20 -24.23 -15.70
CA SER A 296 -27.04 -24.73 -14.96
C SER A 296 -26.10 -23.59 -14.52
N GLU A 297 -25.99 -22.53 -15.32
CA GLU A 297 -25.19 -21.35 -14.99
C GLU A 297 -25.82 -20.49 -13.90
N ILE A 298 -27.16 -20.42 -13.85
CA ILE A 298 -27.88 -19.82 -12.72
C ILE A 298 -27.66 -20.64 -11.45
N ASP A 299 -27.81 -21.96 -11.52
CA ASP A 299 -27.63 -22.87 -10.37
C ASP A 299 -26.19 -22.84 -9.81
N ASN A 300 -25.21 -22.56 -10.68
CA ASN A 300 -23.81 -22.40 -10.32
C ASN A 300 -23.41 -20.95 -9.97
N PHE A 301 -24.38 -20.05 -9.78
CA PHE A 301 -24.15 -18.65 -9.40
C PHE A 301 -23.19 -17.88 -10.33
N CYS A 302 -23.35 -18.02 -11.64
CA CYS A 302 -22.49 -17.35 -12.62
C CYS A 302 -22.61 -15.81 -12.65
N VAL A 303 -21.61 -15.12 -13.19
CA VAL A 303 -21.64 -13.65 -13.35
C VAL A 303 -22.80 -13.22 -14.27
N ILE A 304 -23.61 -12.24 -13.84
CA ILE A 304 -24.81 -11.76 -14.57
C ILE A 304 -24.50 -11.40 -16.03
N GLU A 305 -23.33 -10.82 -16.30
CA GLU A 305 -22.86 -10.47 -17.64
C GLU A 305 -22.89 -11.66 -18.60
N LYS A 306 -22.56 -12.88 -18.14
CA LYS A 306 -22.65 -14.10 -18.94
C LYS A 306 -24.08 -14.38 -19.40
N LEU A 307 -25.04 -14.27 -18.48
CA LEU A 307 -26.46 -14.47 -18.77
C LEU A 307 -27.01 -13.36 -19.69
N LYS A 308 -26.55 -12.12 -19.53
CA LYS A 308 -26.89 -11.01 -20.45
C LYS A 308 -26.43 -11.30 -21.88
N LEU A 309 -25.20 -11.80 -22.05
CA LEU A 309 -24.67 -12.18 -23.36
C LEU A 309 -25.48 -13.33 -23.98
N LEU A 310 -25.75 -14.39 -23.20
CA LEU A 310 -26.59 -15.49 -23.66
C LEU A 310 -27.95 -15.01 -24.13
N LYS A 311 -28.64 -14.20 -23.32
CA LYS A 311 -29.94 -13.62 -23.68
C LYS A 311 -29.91 -12.84 -24.99
N LYS A 312 -28.87 -12.03 -25.21
CA LYS A 312 -28.72 -11.25 -26.45
C LYS A 312 -28.57 -12.18 -27.65
N GLN A 313 -27.78 -13.25 -27.51
CA GLN A 313 -27.50 -14.22 -28.56
C GLN A 313 -28.68 -15.19 -28.80
N PHE A 314 -29.49 -15.48 -27.78
CA PHE A 314 -30.72 -16.26 -27.87
C PHE A 314 -31.74 -15.66 -28.84
N GLN A 315 -31.76 -14.32 -28.98
CA GLN A 315 -32.60 -13.64 -29.97
C GLN A 315 -32.23 -14.03 -31.41
N VAL A 316 -30.95 -14.23 -31.70
CA VAL A 316 -30.47 -14.62 -33.04
C VAL A 316 -30.80 -16.09 -33.33
N ILE A 317 -30.71 -16.95 -32.31
CA ILE A 317 -31.05 -18.38 -32.41
C ILE A 317 -32.57 -18.62 -32.38
N ASN A 318 -33.38 -17.57 -32.16
CA ASN A 318 -34.83 -17.63 -32.01
C ASN A 318 -35.29 -18.50 -30.82
N ILE A 319 -34.68 -18.29 -29.65
CA ILE A 319 -35.18 -18.84 -28.38
C ILE A 319 -36.19 -17.84 -27.78
N PRO A 320 -37.42 -18.28 -27.45
CA PRO A 320 -38.46 -17.41 -26.89
C PRO A 320 -38.07 -16.89 -25.49
N ASN A 321 -38.37 -15.63 -25.19
CA ASN A 321 -38.04 -15.01 -23.90
C ASN A 321 -38.74 -15.71 -22.73
N GLU A 322 -39.94 -16.23 -22.96
CA GLU A 322 -40.74 -16.95 -21.98
C GLU A 322 -40.00 -18.18 -21.44
N ALA A 323 -39.07 -18.74 -22.21
CA ALA A 323 -38.35 -19.95 -21.86
C ALA A 323 -37.21 -19.75 -20.85
N PHE A 324 -36.86 -18.52 -20.44
CA PHE A 324 -35.76 -18.28 -19.49
C PHE A 324 -35.83 -16.95 -18.70
N HIS A 325 -36.68 -16.00 -19.09
CA HIS A 325 -36.64 -14.62 -18.56
C HIS A 325 -37.08 -14.48 -17.11
N ASP A 326 -38.03 -15.30 -16.65
CA ASP A 326 -38.48 -15.27 -15.25
C ASP A 326 -37.39 -15.78 -14.30
N GLU A 327 -36.70 -16.84 -14.69
CA GLU A 327 -35.53 -17.37 -14.00
C GLU A 327 -34.39 -16.36 -13.95
N TYR A 328 -34.06 -15.73 -15.08
CA TYR A 328 -33.08 -14.64 -15.14
C TYR A 328 -33.42 -13.48 -14.21
N LYS A 329 -34.70 -13.05 -14.17
CA LYS A 329 -35.15 -11.98 -13.26
C LYS A 329 -35.04 -12.38 -11.80
N ARG A 330 -35.39 -13.62 -11.46
CA ARG A 330 -35.24 -14.16 -10.10
C ARG A 330 -33.78 -14.12 -9.67
N TYR A 331 -32.90 -14.65 -10.52
CA TYR A 331 -31.46 -14.69 -10.27
C TYR A 331 -30.85 -13.29 -10.15
N LYS A 332 -31.24 -12.33 -11.01
CA LYS A 332 -30.77 -10.94 -10.91
C LYS A 332 -31.11 -10.32 -9.56
N ARG A 333 -32.32 -10.57 -9.02
CA ARG A 333 -32.71 -10.10 -7.68
C ARG A 333 -31.87 -10.78 -6.61
N GLU A 334 -31.66 -12.09 -6.71
CA GLU A 334 -30.83 -12.85 -5.77
C GLU A 334 -29.40 -12.32 -5.67
N ILE A 335 -28.76 -12.04 -6.81
CA ILE A 335 -27.40 -11.47 -6.83
C ILE A 335 -27.36 -10.05 -6.28
N GLN A 336 -28.36 -9.21 -6.58
CA GLN A 336 -28.47 -7.89 -5.94
C GLN A 336 -28.61 -8.01 -4.41
N GLU A 337 -29.34 -8.99 -3.91
CA GLU A 337 -29.43 -9.26 -2.47
C GLU A 337 -28.10 -9.78 -1.89
N LEU A 338 -27.33 -10.57 -2.64
CA LEU A 338 -25.98 -10.98 -2.25
C LEU A 338 -25.01 -9.79 -2.17
N GLU A 339 -25.04 -8.90 -3.16
CA GLU A 339 -24.24 -7.66 -3.18
C GLU A 339 -24.57 -6.76 -1.98
N LYS A 340 -25.86 -6.60 -1.66
CA LYS A 340 -26.30 -5.92 -0.44
C LYS A 340 -25.70 -6.56 0.81
N LYS A 341 -25.76 -7.89 0.95
CA LYS A 341 -25.18 -8.61 2.10
C LYS A 341 -23.68 -8.37 2.24
N VAL A 342 -22.96 -8.31 1.12
CA VAL A 342 -21.53 -7.97 1.08
C VAL A 342 -21.31 -6.55 1.64
N HIS A 343 -22.05 -5.55 1.16
CA HIS A 343 -21.98 -4.20 1.71
C HIS A 343 -22.35 -4.12 3.20
N LEU A 344 -23.36 -4.87 3.64
CA LEU A 344 -23.74 -4.92 5.06
C LEU A 344 -22.61 -5.50 5.94
N LYS A 345 -21.91 -6.55 5.47
CA LYS A 345 -20.75 -7.11 6.16
C LYS A 345 -19.58 -6.11 6.22
N LYS A 346 -19.34 -5.36 5.14
CA LYS A 346 -18.39 -4.24 5.11
C LYS A 346 -18.78 -3.17 6.15
N PHE A 347 -20.04 -2.75 6.21
CA PHE A 347 -20.50 -1.74 7.17
C PHE A 347 -20.38 -2.22 8.60
N ALA A 348 -20.70 -3.49 8.88
CA ALA A 348 -20.53 -4.08 10.21
C ALA A 348 -19.06 -4.01 10.67
N PHE A 349 -18.11 -4.31 9.80
CA PHE A 349 -16.68 -4.18 10.08
C PHE A 349 -16.26 -2.73 10.32
N LEU A 350 -16.74 -1.78 9.49
CA LEU A 350 -16.44 -0.36 9.70
C LEU A 350 -17.03 0.16 11.02
N LYS A 351 -18.27 -0.22 11.36
CA LYS A 351 -18.90 0.13 12.64
C LYS A 351 -18.15 -0.46 13.83
N LEU A 352 -17.67 -1.70 13.72
CA LEU A 352 -16.81 -2.32 14.73
C LEU A 352 -15.53 -1.51 14.98
N LEU A 353 -14.90 -0.98 13.93
CA LEU A 353 -13.75 -0.08 14.07
C LEU A 353 -14.17 1.25 14.72
N MET A 354 -15.30 1.83 14.33
CA MET A 354 -15.82 3.06 14.94
C MET A 354 -16.01 2.91 16.46
N GLU A 355 -16.66 1.83 16.89
CA GLU A 355 -16.92 1.55 18.30
C GLU A 355 -15.61 1.27 19.07
N LYS A 356 -14.73 0.42 18.53
CA LYS A 356 -13.47 0.04 19.19
C LYS A 356 -12.53 1.23 19.40
N TYR A 357 -12.54 2.20 18.48
CA TYR A 357 -11.63 3.35 18.48
C TYR A 357 -12.32 4.67 18.85
N ASN A 358 -13.53 4.61 19.41
CA ASN A 358 -14.29 5.76 19.92
C ASN A 358 -14.45 6.91 18.91
N ILE A 359 -14.73 6.57 17.64
CA ILE A 359 -15.00 7.56 16.59
C ILE A 359 -16.30 8.30 16.92
N LYS A 360 -16.24 9.64 17.00
CA LYS A 360 -17.39 10.45 17.35
C LYS A 360 -18.29 10.64 16.12
N ARG A 361 -19.60 10.50 16.33
CA ARG A 361 -20.59 10.93 15.32
C ARG A 361 -20.69 12.45 15.32
N THR A 362 -20.38 13.09 14.19
CA THR A 362 -20.18 14.56 14.10
C THR A 362 -20.91 15.17 12.91
N LYS A 363 -21.00 16.49 12.82
CA LYS A 363 -21.62 17.18 11.68
C LYS A 363 -20.58 17.41 10.58
N GLY A 364 -20.89 17.03 9.34
CA GLY A 364 -19.96 17.05 8.20
C GLY A 364 -20.06 18.25 7.25
N GLU A 365 -21.00 19.20 7.45
CA GLU A 365 -21.23 20.34 6.53
C GLU A 365 -21.16 19.98 5.03
N PHE A 366 -22.15 19.24 4.54
CA PHE A 366 -22.20 18.80 3.13
C PHE A 366 -22.54 19.96 2.18
N ARG A 367 -21.62 20.31 1.28
CA ARG A 367 -21.80 21.34 0.23
C ARG A 367 -21.78 20.70 -1.15
N LYS A 368 -22.90 20.80 -1.88
CA LYS A 368 -23.04 20.19 -3.21
C LYS A 368 -22.21 20.91 -4.28
N LYS A 369 -21.51 20.13 -5.11
CA LYS A 369 -20.77 20.57 -6.30
C LYS A 369 -21.00 19.56 -7.43
N ARG A 370 -21.91 19.88 -8.36
CA ARG A 370 -22.36 18.99 -9.45
C ARG A 370 -22.88 17.64 -8.90
N ASN A 371 -22.22 16.53 -9.22
CA ASN A 371 -22.52 15.16 -8.80
C ASN A 371 -21.69 14.71 -7.58
N THR A 372 -21.05 15.65 -6.89
CA THR A 372 -20.20 15.42 -5.71
C THR A 372 -20.58 16.36 -4.57
N TYR A 373 -20.17 16.01 -3.36
CA TYR A 373 -20.25 16.85 -2.17
C TYR A 373 -18.84 17.12 -1.64
N ILE A 374 -18.62 18.35 -1.17
CA ILE A 374 -17.47 18.74 -0.35
C ILE A 374 -17.96 18.78 1.10
N VAL A 375 -17.26 18.08 1.98
CA VAL A 375 -17.64 17.79 3.36
C VAL A 375 -16.51 18.27 4.26
N LYS A 376 -16.84 19.07 5.27
CA LYS A 376 -15.90 19.48 6.30
C LYS A 376 -16.03 18.55 7.50
N HIS A 377 -15.04 17.68 7.67
CA HIS A 377 -14.97 16.76 8.81
C HIS A 377 -14.58 17.47 10.11
N ASP A 378 -14.91 16.83 11.22
CA ASP A 378 -14.51 17.23 12.57
C ASP A 378 -12.99 17.06 12.79
N GLU A 379 -12.36 18.03 13.45
CA GLU A 379 -10.90 18.06 13.60
C GLU A 379 -10.38 16.95 14.52
N ASP A 380 -11.06 16.66 15.64
CA ASP A 380 -10.68 15.58 16.55
C ASP A 380 -10.72 14.22 15.85
N ASN A 381 -11.76 13.98 15.02
CA ASN A 381 -11.88 12.75 14.25
C ASN A 381 -10.76 12.63 13.22
N LEU A 382 -10.36 13.72 12.55
CA LEU A 382 -9.28 13.70 11.55
C LEU A 382 -7.91 13.36 12.16
N GLU A 383 -7.69 13.63 13.46
CA GLU A 383 -6.49 13.20 14.17
C GLU A 383 -6.44 11.68 14.38
N ASN A 384 -7.59 10.99 14.34
CA ASN A 384 -7.65 9.55 14.50
C ASN A 384 -7.38 8.82 13.16
N PRO A 385 -6.32 8.01 13.05
CA PRO A 385 -6.00 7.30 11.81
C PRO A 385 -7.11 6.30 11.38
N VAL A 386 -7.89 5.79 12.33
CA VAL A 386 -9.02 4.88 12.03
C VAL A 386 -10.15 5.62 11.34
N TYR A 387 -10.42 6.87 11.70
CA TYR A 387 -11.42 7.68 10.99
C TYR A 387 -11.02 7.90 9.54
N ASN A 388 -9.75 8.27 9.31
CA ASN A 388 -9.19 8.45 7.96
C ASN A 388 -9.28 7.15 7.14
N TYR A 389 -8.99 6.00 7.77
CA TYR A 389 -9.22 4.70 7.14
C TYR A 389 -10.69 4.51 6.77
N ILE A 390 -11.65 4.71 7.69
CA ILE A 390 -13.08 4.51 7.44
C ILE A 390 -13.59 5.37 6.29
N ILE A 391 -13.32 6.68 6.31
CA ILE A 391 -13.83 7.61 5.28
C ILE A 391 -13.28 7.28 3.88
N SER A 392 -12.01 6.85 3.78
CA SER A 392 -11.43 6.41 2.50
C SER A 392 -12.13 5.16 1.92
N ARG A 393 -12.70 4.30 2.79
CA ARG A 393 -13.38 3.05 2.38
C ARG A 393 -14.84 3.25 1.98
N ILE A 394 -15.43 4.41 2.24
CA ILE A 394 -16.87 4.66 2.00
C ILE A 394 -17.15 5.67 0.87
N GLY A 395 -16.15 6.06 0.09
CA GLY A 395 -16.37 6.98 -1.03
C GLY A 395 -15.59 8.28 -0.98
N PHE A 396 -14.96 8.62 0.14
CA PHE A 396 -14.28 9.90 0.26
C PHE A 396 -12.92 9.89 -0.45
N PHE A 397 -12.59 11.04 -1.04
CA PHE A 397 -11.34 11.31 -1.73
C PHE A 397 -10.96 12.80 -1.64
N GLY A 398 -9.74 13.13 -2.08
CA GLY A 398 -9.23 14.50 -2.18
C GLY A 398 -8.55 15.01 -0.90
N VAL A 399 -8.35 16.33 -0.80
CA VAL A 399 -7.63 16.91 0.35
C VAL A 399 -8.39 16.64 1.64
N ASN A 400 -7.75 15.97 2.59
CA ASN A 400 -8.33 15.53 3.86
C ASN A 400 -9.60 14.67 3.68
N GLU A 401 -9.70 13.93 2.57
CA GLU A 401 -10.84 13.06 2.26
C GLU A 401 -12.17 13.82 2.27
N GLN A 402 -12.20 15.07 1.79
CA GLN A 402 -13.36 15.94 1.89
C GLN A 402 -14.38 15.80 0.75
N THR A 403 -14.07 15.07 -0.32
CA THR A 403 -14.95 14.99 -1.49
C THR A 403 -15.57 13.61 -1.62
N ILE A 404 -16.85 13.51 -1.96
CA ILE A 404 -17.54 12.22 -2.17
C ILE A 404 -18.60 12.35 -3.28
N LYS A 405 -18.81 11.31 -4.09
CA LYS A 405 -19.88 11.29 -5.13
C LYS A 405 -21.25 11.03 -4.51
N SER A 406 -22.30 11.61 -5.08
CA SER A 406 -23.68 11.37 -4.60
C SER A 406 -24.08 9.89 -4.63
N SER A 407 -23.59 9.13 -5.62
CA SER A 407 -23.82 7.69 -5.72
C SER A 407 -23.19 6.91 -4.56
N GLU A 408 -21.97 7.28 -4.16
CA GLU A 408 -21.26 6.65 -3.05
C GLU A 408 -21.94 6.91 -1.72
N ILE A 409 -22.49 8.12 -1.51
CA ILE A 409 -23.31 8.40 -0.33
C ILE A 409 -24.56 7.50 -0.32
N GLY A 410 -25.20 7.31 -1.48
CA GLY A 410 -26.41 6.48 -1.60
C GLY A 410 -26.15 5.00 -1.30
N ILE A 411 -25.06 4.44 -1.84
CA ILE A 411 -24.64 3.05 -1.60
C ILE A 411 -24.21 2.88 -0.14
N ASN A 412 -23.39 3.80 0.40
CA ASN A 412 -22.87 3.74 1.76
C ASN A 412 -23.81 4.37 2.82
N TYR A 413 -25.10 4.56 2.48
CA TYR A 413 -26.05 5.32 3.29
C TYR A 413 -26.13 4.88 4.76
N PHE A 414 -26.18 3.57 5.04
CA PHE A 414 -26.32 3.09 6.42
C PHE A 414 -25.10 3.41 7.29
N ILE A 415 -23.88 3.24 6.78
CA ILE A 415 -22.67 3.59 7.55
C ILE A 415 -22.48 5.11 7.63
N MET A 416 -22.92 5.86 6.61
CA MET A 416 -22.89 7.34 6.64
C MET A 416 -23.76 7.90 7.77
N LYS A 417 -24.91 7.28 8.07
CA LYS A 417 -25.76 7.67 9.21
C LYS A 417 -25.11 7.41 10.56
N GLU A 418 -24.21 6.44 10.66
CA GLU A 418 -23.46 6.17 11.89
C GLU A 418 -22.36 7.21 12.11
N LEU A 419 -21.78 7.74 11.02
CA LEU A 419 -20.68 8.71 11.05
C LEU A 419 -21.14 10.16 11.22
N PHE A 420 -22.26 10.54 10.59
CA PHE A 420 -22.68 11.94 10.51
C PHE A 420 -24.01 12.22 11.22
N LEU A 421 -24.11 13.40 11.83
CA LEU A 421 -25.34 13.93 12.44
C LEU A 421 -26.28 14.56 11.40
N ASP A 422 -25.79 14.88 10.21
CA ASP A 422 -26.57 15.50 9.13
C ASP A 422 -27.69 14.56 8.63
N ASP A 423 -28.82 15.15 8.26
CA ASP A 423 -29.91 14.40 7.61
C ASP A 423 -29.63 14.22 6.11
N ILE A 424 -28.79 13.23 5.82
CA ILE A 424 -28.37 12.87 4.45
C ILE A 424 -29.57 12.43 3.60
N SER A 425 -30.68 11.97 4.22
CA SER A 425 -31.86 11.52 3.49
C SER A 425 -32.58 12.66 2.75
N SER A 426 -32.36 13.91 3.17
CA SER A 426 -32.92 15.11 2.53
C SER A 426 -32.28 15.44 1.17
N PHE A 427 -31.16 14.82 0.82
CA PHE A 427 -30.46 15.08 -0.44
C PHE A 427 -31.10 14.30 -1.59
N GLN A 428 -31.77 14.98 -2.52
CA GLN A 428 -32.57 14.35 -3.60
C GLN A 428 -31.79 13.34 -4.46
N ASP A 429 -30.56 13.67 -4.85
CA ASP A 429 -29.71 12.78 -5.64
C ASP A 429 -29.21 11.58 -4.83
N VAL A 430 -28.93 11.76 -3.55
CA VAL A 430 -28.57 10.64 -2.66
C VAL A 430 -29.77 9.73 -2.45
N PHE A 431 -30.96 10.29 -2.25
CA PHE A 431 -32.21 9.52 -2.14
C PHE A 431 -32.45 8.65 -3.38
N TYR A 432 -32.23 9.20 -4.58
CA TYR A 432 -32.34 8.45 -5.83
C TYR A 432 -31.41 7.23 -5.85
N TYR A 433 -30.10 7.40 -5.60
CA TYR A 433 -29.14 6.30 -5.62
C TYR A 433 -29.38 5.30 -4.48
N ARG A 434 -29.77 5.77 -3.30
CA ARG A 434 -30.17 4.93 -2.17
C ARG A 434 -31.36 4.06 -2.54
N GLN A 435 -32.43 4.63 -3.10
CA GLN A 435 -33.62 3.89 -3.51
C GLN A 435 -33.31 2.89 -4.63
N GLN A 436 -32.44 3.27 -5.56
CA GLN A 436 -32.00 2.39 -6.65
C GLN A 436 -31.24 1.16 -6.13
N PHE A 437 -30.37 1.33 -5.14
CA PHE A 437 -29.55 0.23 -4.61
C PHE A 437 -30.25 -0.55 -3.50
N TRP A 438 -30.74 0.14 -2.45
CA TRP A 438 -31.33 -0.48 -1.25
C TRP A 438 -32.83 -0.74 -1.37
N GLY A 439 -33.53 -0.14 -2.32
CA GLY A 439 -34.99 -0.24 -2.45
C GLY A 439 -35.71 0.48 -1.31
N GLU A 440 -36.72 -0.19 -0.74
CA GLU A 440 -37.54 0.33 0.37
C GLU A 440 -36.92 0.10 1.76
N MET A 441 -35.69 -0.43 1.84
CA MET A 441 -34.98 -0.56 3.11
C MET A 441 -34.54 0.81 3.64
N GLU A 442 -35.40 1.47 4.42
CA GLU A 442 -35.08 2.76 5.04
C GLU A 442 -34.48 2.65 6.45
N HIS A 443 -34.70 1.52 7.13
CA HIS A 443 -34.42 1.34 8.56
C HIS A 443 -33.58 0.08 8.85
N TYR A 444 -32.40 -0.02 8.25
CA TYR A 444 -31.42 -1.02 8.66
C TYR A 444 -30.47 -0.44 9.71
N GLU A 445 -30.32 -1.14 10.82
CA GLU A 445 -29.33 -0.84 11.84
C GLU A 445 -28.10 -1.73 11.62
N VAL A 446 -26.95 -1.10 11.40
CA VAL A 446 -25.67 -1.80 11.23
C VAL A 446 -25.27 -2.39 12.59
N LYS A 447 -25.00 -3.69 12.67
CA LYS A 447 -24.54 -4.33 13.90
C LYS A 447 -23.05 -4.62 13.83
N SER A 448 -22.27 -4.09 14.77
CA SER A 448 -20.82 -4.29 14.80
C SER A 448 -20.40 -5.75 15.00
N ILE A 449 -21.23 -6.54 15.68
CA ILE A 449 -20.98 -7.96 15.96
C ILE A 449 -20.79 -8.79 14.68
N ASP A 450 -21.48 -8.44 13.60
CA ASP A 450 -21.40 -9.15 12.31
C ASP A 450 -20.03 -8.94 11.63
N GLY A 451 -19.31 -7.89 12.02
CA GLY A 451 -17.97 -7.55 11.54
C GLY A 451 -16.83 -8.34 12.21
N LEU A 452 -17.08 -9.02 13.34
CA LEU A 452 -16.03 -9.72 14.11
C LEU A 452 -15.32 -10.81 13.30
N SER A 453 -16.04 -11.45 12.37
CA SER A 453 -15.48 -12.48 11.47
C SER A 453 -14.31 -11.98 10.61
N LEU A 454 -14.25 -10.68 10.34
CA LEU A 454 -13.19 -10.04 9.57
C LEU A 454 -11.97 -9.63 10.42
N ILE A 455 -12.03 -9.78 11.75
CA ILE A 455 -10.92 -9.52 12.69
C ILE A 455 -10.46 -10.81 13.38
N SER A 456 -11.24 -11.89 13.31
CA SER A 456 -10.92 -13.15 13.98
C SER A 456 -9.60 -13.75 13.50
N GLU A 457 -8.96 -14.54 14.38
CA GLU A 457 -7.70 -15.21 14.06
C GLU A 457 -7.84 -16.07 12.79
N ASN A 458 -6.79 -16.04 11.97
CA ASN A 458 -6.76 -16.78 10.72
C ASN A 458 -6.64 -18.28 10.99
N ILE A 459 -7.39 -19.06 10.23
CA ILE A 459 -7.12 -20.48 10.04
C ILE A 459 -5.87 -20.56 9.13
N GLU A 460 -4.81 -21.20 9.61
CA GLU A 460 -3.62 -21.46 8.79
C GLU A 460 -3.93 -22.60 7.81
N TYR A 461 -3.99 -22.29 6.52
CA TYR A 461 -4.12 -23.27 5.47
C TYR A 461 -2.74 -23.63 4.91
N ASN A 462 -2.27 -24.85 5.22
CA ASN A 462 -1.10 -25.43 4.56
C ASN A 462 -1.57 -26.16 3.29
N TYR A 463 -1.49 -25.49 2.15
CA TYR A 463 -1.53 -26.17 0.86
C TYR A 463 -0.09 -26.57 0.48
N ASP A 464 0.13 -27.87 0.29
CA ASP A 464 1.38 -28.41 -0.27
C ASP A 464 1.54 -27.88 -1.69
N ILE A 465 2.40 -26.87 -1.85
CA ILE A 465 2.78 -26.35 -3.16
C ILE A 465 4.30 -26.41 -3.21
N ASP A 466 4.79 -27.09 -4.25
CA ASP A 466 6.21 -27.30 -4.48
C ASP A 466 6.88 -25.93 -4.67
N HIS A 467 7.61 -25.47 -3.64
CA HIS A 467 8.27 -24.17 -3.57
C HIS A 467 9.44 -23.99 -4.56
N LYS A 468 9.53 -24.85 -5.58
CA LYS A 468 10.64 -24.89 -6.53
C LYS A 468 10.61 -23.75 -7.55
N ASN A 469 9.46 -23.16 -7.85
CA ASN A 469 9.34 -21.97 -8.73
C ASN A 469 8.79 -20.77 -7.97
N THR A 470 9.68 -20.01 -7.33
CA THR A 470 9.33 -18.72 -6.69
C THR A 470 9.29 -17.55 -7.66
N GLU A 471 9.72 -17.73 -8.91
CA GLU A 471 9.84 -16.65 -9.91
C GLU A 471 8.48 -16.11 -10.37
N ASP A 472 7.45 -16.97 -10.42
CA ASP A 472 6.09 -16.63 -10.84
C ASP A 472 5.21 -16.06 -9.71
N LEU A 473 5.77 -15.88 -8.51
CA LEU A 473 5.04 -15.47 -7.31
C LEU A 473 5.38 -14.04 -6.86
N MET A 474 4.38 -13.38 -6.28
CA MET A 474 4.52 -12.12 -5.56
C MET A 474 3.81 -12.19 -4.20
N VAL A 475 4.17 -11.29 -3.29
CA VAL A 475 3.48 -11.11 -2.01
C VAL A 475 2.44 -9.98 -2.14
N ILE A 476 1.20 -10.21 -1.75
CA ILE A 476 0.16 -9.18 -1.75
C ILE A 476 -0.42 -9.03 -0.35
N GLU A 477 -0.45 -7.81 0.15
CA GLU A 477 -1.30 -7.42 1.28
C GLU A 477 -2.68 -7.02 0.77
N TRP A 478 -3.71 -7.74 1.21
CA TRP A 478 -5.10 -7.44 0.88
C TRP A 478 -5.68 -6.39 1.83
N ASP A 479 -6.57 -5.55 1.33
CA ASP A 479 -7.21 -4.46 2.06
C ASP A 479 -8.73 -4.54 1.89
N LEU A 480 -9.49 -3.82 2.71
CA LEU A 480 -10.93 -3.70 2.54
C LEU A 480 -11.23 -2.92 1.24
N ALA A 481 -12.07 -3.50 0.40
CA ALA A 481 -12.42 -2.87 -0.86
C ALA A 481 -13.24 -1.58 -0.64
N HIS A 482 -12.87 -0.52 -1.38
CA HIS A 482 -13.68 0.70 -1.47
C HIS A 482 -15.08 0.38 -2.01
N ASN A 483 -15.14 -0.30 -3.15
CA ASN A 483 -16.35 -0.91 -3.68
C ASN A 483 -16.11 -2.41 -3.83
N PRO A 484 -17.00 -3.28 -3.32
CA PRO A 484 -16.91 -4.70 -3.60
C PRO A 484 -17.01 -4.96 -5.11
N PHE A 485 -16.02 -5.64 -5.68
CA PHE A 485 -16.03 -6.03 -7.08
C PHE A 485 -16.29 -7.53 -7.18
N GLN A 486 -17.28 -7.93 -7.99
CA GLN A 486 -17.61 -9.35 -8.20
C GLN A 486 -17.83 -10.12 -6.88
N GLY A 487 -18.42 -9.46 -5.87
CA GLY A 487 -18.65 -10.05 -4.54
C GLY A 487 -17.42 -10.10 -3.63
N SER A 488 -16.24 -9.66 -4.08
CA SER A 488 -15.04 -9.58 -3.24
C SER A 488 -15.13 -8.41 -2.26
N LEU A 489 -14.97 -8.70 -0.97
CA LEU A 489 -14.86 -7.69 0.10
C LEU A 489 -13.47 -7.08 0.21
N ILE A 490 -12.50 -7.68 -0.46
CA ILE A 490 -11.10 -7.31 -0.35
C ILE A 490 -10.49 -7.03 -1.72
N ASN A 491 -9.52 -6.14 -1.74
CA ASN A 491 -8.73 -5.83 -2.92
C ASN A 491 -7.32 -5.40 -2.53
N ALA A 492 -6.43 -5.35 -3.50
CA ALA A 492 -5.13 -4.70 -3.34
C ALA A 492 -4.99 -3.64 -4.44
N TYR A 493 -4.24 -2.58 -4.15
CA TYR A 493 -4.02 -1.49 -5.07
C TYR A 493 -2.55 -1.47 -5.47
N GLY A 494 -2.26 -1.74 -6.75
CA GLY A 494 -0.95 -1.53 -7.37
C GLY A 494 -1.04 -0.45 -8.46
N SER A 495 -0.43 -0.71 -9.63
CA SER A 495 -0.73 0.03 -10.86
C SER A 495 -2.19 -0.13 -11.33
N GLN A 496 -2.87 -1.16 -10.82
CA GLN A 496 -4.25 -1.56 -11.11
C GLN A 496 -4.94 -2.08 -9.83
N ILE A 497 -6.27 -2.24 -9.88
CA ILE A 497 -7.05 -2.85 -8.80
C ILE A 497 -6.93 -4.37 -8.92
N LEU A 498 -6.52 -5.03 -7.85
CA LEU A 498 -6.37 -6.48 -7.80
C LEU A 498 -7.47 -7.08 -6.94
N ILE A 499 -8.10 -8.14 -7.44
CA ILE A 499 -9.11 -8.91 -6.71
C ILE A 499 -8.74 -10.39 -6.70
N PRO A 500 -9.05 -11.15 -5.64
CA PRO A 500 -8.85 -12.59 -5.64
C PRO A 500 -9.79 -13.27 -6.65
N ASP A 501 -9.32 -14.35 -7.26
CA ASP A 501 -10.15 -15.23 -8.10
C ASP A 501 -11.27 -15.86 -7.28
N TYR A 502 -12.53 -15.68 -7.72
CA TYR A 502 -13.71 -16.23 -7.06
C TYR A 502 -13.76 -17.75 -7.06
N ASN A 503 -13.06 -18.40 -8.01
CA ASN A 503 -12.93 -19.85 -8.05
C ASN A 503 -11.90 -20.38 -7.05
N ASN A 504 -11.16 -19.50 -6.37
CA ASN A 504 -10.16 -19.89 -5.40
C ASN A 504 -10.82 -20.27 -4.07
N PRO A 505 -10.48 -21.41 -3.45
CA PRO A 505 -11.02 -21.80 -2.14
C PRO A 505 -10.85 -20.76 -1.03
N LEU A 506 -9.79 -19.94 -1.11
CA LEU A 506 -9.52 -18.89 -0.13
C LEU A 506 -10.37 -17.63 -0.33
N PHE A 507 -11.10 -17.48 -1.45
CA PHE A 507 -11.82 -16.24 -1.79
C PHE A 507 -12.71 -15.72 -0.65
N HIS A 508 -13.50 -16.61 -0.02
CA HIS A 508 -14.41 -16.24 1.07
C HIS A 508 -13.72 -16.09 2.44
N ASP A 509 -12.50 -16.62 2.57
CA ASP A 509 -11.70 -16.66 3.79
C ASP A 509 -10.67 -15.54 3.89
N LEU A 510 -10.44 -14.83 2.79
CA LEU A 510 -9.56 -13.67 2.78
C LEU A 510 -10.21 -12.50 3.51
N LYS A 511 -9.41 -11.89 4.39
CA LYS A 511 -9.82 -10.77 5.25
C LYS A 511 -8.97 -9.53 4.92
N PRO A 512 -9.44 -8.32 5.27
CA PRO A 512 -8.59 -7.15 5.25
C PRO A 512 -7.31 -7.39 6.07
N PHE A 513 -6.18 -6.89 5.57
CA PHE A 513 -4.82 -7.03 6.10
C PHE A 513 -4.20 -8.43 5.99
N ASP A 514 -4.84 -9.38 5.29
CA ASP A 514 -4.21 -10.67 5.02
C ASP A 514 -3.03 -10.53 4.05
N LEU A 515 -1.91 -11.18 4.38
CA LEU A 515 -0.72 -11.22 3.55
C LEU A 515 -0.63 -12.58 2.84
N CYS A 516 -0.56 -12.61 1.51
CA CYS A 516 -0.63 -13.83 0.73
C CYS A 516 0.48 -13.93 -0.32
N TYR A 517 0.87 -15.17 -0.64
CA TYR A 517 1.54 -15.49 -1.90
C TYR A 517 0.51 -15.59 -3.01
N CYS A 518 0.77 -14.93 -4.12
CA CYS A 518 -0.11 -14.82 -5.28
C CYS A 518 0.68 -15.04 -6.57
N LYS A 519 0.02 -15.57 -7.61
CA LYS A 519 0.64 -15.62 -8.94
C LYS A 519 0.76 -14.21 -9.53
N LYS A 520 1.89 -13.90 -10.17
CA LYS A 520 2.11 -12.63 -10.86
C LYS A 520 1.16 -12.46 -12.04
N THR A 521 1.03 -13.51 -12.86
CA THR A 521 0.16 -13.51 -14.04
C THR A 521 -1.30 -13.49 -13.64
N PRO A 522 -2.09 -12.48 -14.06
CA PRO A 522 -3.50 -12.44 -13.78
C PRO A 522 -4.25 -13.53 -14.54
N VAL A 523 -5.33 -14.05 -13.93
CA VAL A 523 -6.28 -14.95 -14.59
C VAL A 523 -7.09 -14.18 -15.64
N LYS A 524 -7.39 -12.90 -15.35
CA LYS A 524 -8.22 -12.04 -16.19
C LYS A 524 -7.92 -10.57 -15.91
N ILE A 525 -8.06 -9.72 -16.94
CA ILE A 525 -8.05 -8.26 -16.80
C ILE A 525 -9.39 -7.72 -17.33
N GLU A 526 -10.10 -6.97 -16.51
CA GLU A 526 -11.38 -6.35 -16.86
C GLU A 526 -11.27 -4.83 -16.89
N SER A 527 -11.90 -4.21 -17.90
CA SER A 527 -11.95 -2.76 -18.07
C SER A 527 -10.57 -2.08 -18.06
N ASN A 528 -9.50 -2.81 -18.40
CA ASN A 528 -8.10 -2.36 -18.36
C ASN A 528 -7.60 -1.86 -16.99
N ILE A 529 -8.33 -2.12 -15.90
CA ILE A 529 -8.04 -1.59 -14.54
C ILE A 529 -8.15 -2.69 -13.47
N ILE A 530 -9.02 -3.68 -13.62
CA ILE A 530 -9.25 -4.71 -12.60
C ILE A 530 -8.55 -6.01 -13.02
N LYS A 531 -7.62 -6.50 -12.21
CA LYS A 531 -6.88 -7.75 -12.40
C LYS A 531 -7.37 -8.81 -11.40
N THR A 532 -7.78 -9.96 -11.91
CA THR A 532 -8.12 -11.13 -11.09
C THR A 532 -6.86 -11.96 -10.86
N ILE A 533 -6.48 -12.15 -9.59
CA ILE A 533 -5.24 -12.82 -9.19
C ILE A 533 -5.54 -14.11 -8.45
N ASN A 534 -4.80 -15.17 -8.80
CA ASN A 534 -4.91 -16.45 -8.12
C ASN A 534 -4.11 -16.43 -6.80
N VAL A 535 -4.79 -16.65 -5.69
CA VAL A 535 -4.20 -16.70 -4.35
C VAL A 535 -3.65 -18.09 -4.06
N THR A 536 -2.36 -18.19 -3.82
CA THR A 536 -1.68 -19.47 -3.60
C THR A 536 -1.84 -19.93 -2.16
N LYS A 537 -1.43 -19.09 -1.20
CA LYS A 537 -1.63 -19.33 0.24
C LYS A 537 -1.43 -18.06 1.06
N LYS A 538 -1.96 -18.04 2.28
CA LYS A 538 -1.60 -17.03 3.28
C LYS A 538 -0.13 -17.20 3.68
N CYS A 539 0.57 -16.10 3.95
CA CYS A 539 1.99 -16.10 4.32
C CYS A 539 2.23 -15.40 5.65
N SER A 540 3.22 -15.88 6.41
CA SER A 540 3.63 -15.24 7.65
C SER A 540 4.48 -13.99 7.38
N PHE A 541 4.56 -13.07 8.34
CA PHE A 541 5.44 -11.91 8.23
C PHE A 541 6.91 -12.31 8.05
N LYS A 542 7.36 -13.40 8.70
CA LYS A 542 8.72 -13.92 8.56
C LYS A 542 8.98 -14.40 7.13
N ASP A 543 8.03 -15.14 6.56
CA ASP A 543 8.16 -15.67 5.21
C ASP A 543 8.13 -14.55 4.17
N ALA A 544 7.23 -13.57 4.32
CA ALA A 544 7.16 -12.43 3.44
C ALA A 544 8.46 -11.60 3.47
N ILE A 545 8.96 -11.24 4.66
CA ILE A 545 10.23 -10.51 4.80
C ILE A 545 11.39 -11.30 4.19
N LYS A 546 11.45 -12.62 4.43
CA LYS A 546 12.47 -13.50 3.86
C LYS A 546 12.40 -13.56 2.33
N SER A 547 11.20 -13.65 1.76
CA SER A 547 11.00 -13.70 0.31
C SER A 547 11.33 -12.37 -0.37
N ILE A 548 10.92 -11.25 0.22
CA ILE A 548 11.27 -9.91 -0.25
C ILE A 548 12.77 -9.67 -0.15
N SER A 549 13.42 -10.16 0.91
CA SER A 549 14.88 -10.09 1.06
C SER A 549 15.63 -10.86 -0.04
N LYS A 550 14.97 -11.83 -0.70
CA LYS A 550 15.49 -12.57 -1.85
C LYS A 550 15.12 -11.94 -3.20
N GLY A 551 14.45 -10.79 -3.21
CA GLY A 551 14.08 -10.07 -4.42
C GLY A 551 12.65 -10.34 -4.92
N MET A 552 11.80 -11.04 -4.18
CA MET A 552 10.41 -11.25 -4.58
C MET A 552 9.65 -9.92 -4.70
N GLU A 553 8.84 -9.80 -5.75
CA GLU A 553 7.92 -8.67 -5.93
C GLU A 553 6.83 -8.67 -4.86
N PHE A 554 6.35 -7.49 -4.51
CA PHE A 554 5.31 -7.36 -3.50
C PHE A 554 4.45 -6.12 -3.70
N ILE A 555 3.23 -6.19 -3.16
CA ILE A 555 2.29 -5.08 -3.04
C ILE A 555 1.98 -4.93 -1.56
N GLU A 556 2.51 -3.86 -0.97
CA GLU A 556 2.28 -3.51 0.43
C GLU A 556 1.00 -2.70 0.62
N GLY A 557 0.37 -2.81 1.79
CA GLY A 557 -0.72 -1.96 2.24
C GLY A 557 -0.28 -1.14 3.44
N TYR A 558 -0.59 -1.61 4.64
CA TYR A 558 -0.28 -0.95 5.91
C TYR A 558 0.96 -1.52 6.60
N TYR A 559 1.39 -2.74 6.27
CA TYR A 559 2.66 -3.26 6.74
C TYR A 559 3.79 -2.70 5.86
N PRO A 560 4.76 -1.95 6.41
CA PRO A 560 5.79 -1.26 5.63
C PRO A 560 6.90 -2.21 5.14
N LEU A 561 6.55 -3.10 4.20
CA LEU A 561 7.44 -4.11 3.63
C LEU A 561 8.56 -3.51 2.77
N SER A 562 8.34 -2.32 2.19
CA SER A 562 9.32 -1.54 1.44
C SER A 562 10.55 -1.17 2.26
N LEU A 563 10.43 -1.05 3.58
CA LEU A 563 11.58 -0.83 4.46
C LEU A 563 12.59 -1.98 4.43
N VAL A 564 12.15 -3.21 4.12
CA VAL A 564 13.07 -4.35 3.94
C VAL A 564 14.02 -4.08 2.78
N LYS A 565 13.51 -3.64 1.62
CA LYS A 565 14.33 -3.28 0.45
C LYS A 565 15.19 -2.06 0.73
N ALA A 566 14.63 -1.01 1.33
CA ALA A 566 15.37 0.21 1.65
C ALA A 566 16.59 -0.07 2.56
N VAL A 567 16.44 -0.95 3.55
CA VAL A 567 17.55 -1.37 4.43
C VAL A 567 18.60 -2.16 3.64
N LEU A 568 18.18 -3.15 2.83
CA LEU A 568 19.09 -3.97 2.01
C LEU A 568 19.86 -3.13 0.98
N ASN A 569 19.22 -2.12 0.40
CA ASN A 569 19.81 -1.19 -0.56
C ASN A 569 20.64 -0.09 0.10
N ARG A 570 20.72 -0.04 1.45
CA ARG A 570 21.43 1.00 2.21
C ARG A 570 20.88 2.42 1.99
N GLU A 571 19.59 2.52 1.67
CA GLU A 571 18.88 3.80 1.54
C GLU A 571 18.46 4.37 2.90
N ILE A 572 18.24 3.48 3.87
CA ILE A 572 17.92 3.82 5.26
C ILE A 572 18.72 2.94 6.22
N ASN A 573 19.25 3.53 7.29
CA ASN A 573 19.89 2.74 8.33
C ASN A 573 18.87 1.90 9.12
N PRO A 574 19.27 0.72 9.62
CA PRO A 574 18.35 -0.19 10.28
C PRO A 574 17.74 0.35 11.58
N PHE A 575 18.41 1.27 12.29
CA PHE A 575 17.88 1.87 13.52
C PHE A 575 16.73 2.83 13.21
N HIS A 576 16.88 3.66 12.19
CA HIS A 576 15.85 4.57 11.73
C HIS A 576 14.67 3.81 11.11
N ALA A 577 14.93 2.74 10.36
CA ALA A 577 13.88 1.86 9.86
C ALA A 577 13.03 1.26 11.01
N ASN A 578 13.67 0.83 12.11
CA ASN A 578 12.96 0.38 13.31
C ASN A 578 12.09 1.49 13.93
N GLU A 579 12.62 2.71 14.05
CA GLU A 579 11.86 3.86 14.56
C GLU A 579 10.60 4.14 13.73
N ILE A 580 10.70 4.07 12.40
CA ILE A 580 9.56 4.26 11.50
C ILE A 580 8.49 3.18 11.75
N VAL A 581 8.90 1.91 11.86
CA VAL A 581 7.93 0.81 12.09
C VAL A 581 7.29 0.91 13.46
N VAL A 582 8.06 1.18 14.52
CA VAL A 582 7.54 1.25 15.90
C VAL A 582 6.60 2.44 16.07
N ASN A 583 6.89 3.57 15.43
CA ASN A 583 6.08 4.80 15.55
C ASN A 583 4.99 4.91 14.47
N ASN A 584 4.73 3.86 13.70
CA ASN A 584 3.75 3.91 12.62
C ASN A 584 2.32 4.01 13.19
N PRO A 585 1.51 5.02 12.79
CA PRO A 585 0.15 5.19 13.29
C PRO A 585 -0.78 4.02 12.94
N ASN A 586 -0.47 3.25 11.90
CA ASN A 586 -1.23 2.07 11.51
C ASN A 586 -1.21 0.97 12.60
N SER A 587 -0.18 0.97 13.46
CA SER A 587 -0.05 0.03 14.59
C SER A 587 -1.24 0.08 15.57
N LEU A 588 -2.01 1.18 15.57
CA LEU A 588 -3.19 1.35 16.42
C LEU A 588 -4.33 0.39 16.05
N PHE A 589 -4.53 0.12 14.75
CA PHE A 589 -5.72 -0.61 14.28
C PHE A 589 -5.46 -1.81 13.39
N VAL A 590 -4.29 -1.88 12.76
CA VAL A 590 -3.93 -3.03 11.91
C VAL A 590 -3.70 -4.26 12.79
N PRO A 591 -4.39 -5.39 12.52
CA PRO A 591 -4.22 -6.62 13.30
C PRO A 591 -2.78 -7.11 13.32
N LYS A 592 -2.36 -7.73 14.43
CA LYS A 592 -1.04 -8.40 14.56
C LYS A 592 0.18 -7.53 14.22
N TYR A 593 0.08 -6.20 14.26
CA TYR A 593 1.20 -5.29 13.96
C TYR A 593 2.42 -5.52 14.88
N ASN A 594 2.19 -5.86 16.16
CA ASN A 594 3.26 -6.25 17.08
C ASN A 594 4.02 -7.52 16.64
N SER A 595 3.34 -8.46 15.98
CA SER A 595 3.99 -9.65 15.40
C SER A 595 4.84 -9.27 14.18
N PHE A 596 4.37 -8.31 13.37
CA PHE A 596 5.17 -7.73 12.29
C PHE A 596 6.43 -7.05 12.83
N ILE A 597 6.32 -6.19 13.85
CA ILE A 597 7.47 -5.54 14.52
C ILE A 597 8.51 -6.58 14.95
N LYS A 598 8.08 -7.69 15.57
CA LYS A 598 8.99 -8.76 16.00
C LYS A 598 9.72 -9.41 14.82
N ALA A 599 9.01 -9.74 13.74
CA ALA A 599 9.61 -10.33 12.55
C ALA A 599 10.56 -9.36 11.84
N PHE A 600 10.20 -8.08 11.77
CA PHE A 600 11.04 -7.03 11.20
C PHE A 600 12.31 -6.79 12.02
N ASN A 601 12.21 -6.78 13.35
CA ASN A 601 13.37 -6.66 14.24
C ASN A 601 14.34 -7.85 14.12
N GLU A 602 13.83 -9.06 13.93
CA GLU A 602 14.67 -10.24 13.65
C GLU A 602 15.46 -10.07 12.35
N PHE A 603 14.82 -9.54 11.29
CA PHE A 603 15.48 -9.18 10.05
C PHE A 603 16.55 -8.08 10.25
N LEU A 604 16.22 -6.99 10.93
CA LEU A 604 17.14 -5.87 11.17
C LEU A 604 18.37 -6.32 11.98
N LEU A 605 18.17 -7.13 13.02
CA LEU A 605 19.28 -7.65 13.82
C LEU A 605 20.23 -8.47 12.93
N ASN A 606 19.69 -9.40 12.14
CA ASN A 606 20.48 -10.20 11.21
C ASN A 606 21.26 -9.33 10.21
N TYR A 607 20.63 -8.27 9.68
CA TYR A 607 21.29 -7.31 8.80
C TYR A 607 22.40 -6.53 9.52
N ILE A 608 22.13 -6.02 10.72
CA ILE A 608 23.10 -5.31 11.56
C ILE A 608 24.33 -6.18 11.83
N PHE A 609 24.14 -7.46 12.17
CA PHE A 609 25.25 -8.39 12.40
C PHE A 609 26.12 -8.59 11.16
N LYS A 610 25.52 -8.63 9.97
CA LYS A 610 26.24 -8.84 8.71
C LYS A 610 26.98 -7.58 8.24
N GLU A 611 26.38 -6.41 8.40
CA GLU A 611 26.84 -5.14 7.80
C GLU A 611 27.37 -4.13 8.84
N ARG A 612 27.88 -4.61 9.99
CA ARG A 612 28.30 -3.78 11.13
C ARG A 612 29.22 -2.61 10.76
N ASN A 613 30.20 -2.87 9.90
CA ASN A 613 31.20 -1.87 9.51
C ASN A 613 30.54 -0.73 8.70
N TYR A 614 29.71 -1.06 7.73
CA TYR A 614 28.96 -0.07 6.95
C TYR A 614 28.09 0.81 7.86
N ILE A 615 27.36 0.20 8.78
CA ILE A 615 26.46 0.93 9.69
C ILE A 615 27.26 1.88 10.59
N PHE A 616 28.41 1.44 11.08
CA PHE A 616 29.28 2.30 11.89
C PHE A 616 29.80 3.51 11.12
N GLU A 617 30.21 3.31 9.87
CA GLU A 617 30.64 4.38 8.96
C GLU A 617 29.52 5.41 8.70
N GLU A 618 28.26 4.98 8.68
CA GLU A 618 27.12 5.88 8.54
C GLU A 618 26.89 6.68 9.83
N LEU A 619 26.86 6.01 10.97
CA LEU A 619 26.55 6.60 12.28
C LEU A 619 27.63 7.59 12.75
N LYS A 620 28.91 7.38 12.38
CA LYS A 620 30.02 8.23 12.81
C LYS A 620 29.98 9.65 12.22
N ASN A 621 29.22 9.87 11.15
CA ASN A 621 29.11 11.18 10.51
C ASN A 621 28.45 12.23 11.43
N ASP A 622 27.58 11.80 12.35
CA ASP A 622 27.02 12.66 13.40
C ASP A 622 26.84 11.88 14.72
N ILE A 623 27.88 11.91 15.56
CA ILE A 623 27.96 11.12 16.81
C ILE A 623 26.89 11.52 17.83
N THR A 624 26.56 12.80 17.92
CA THR A 624 25.73 13.32 19.03
C THR A 624 24.33 12.72 19.05
N PRO A 625 23.54 12.76 17.97
CA PRO A 625 22.24 12.10 17.94
C PRO A 625 22.37 10.56 17.94
N ASN A 626 23.45 10.02 17.40
CA ASN A 626 23.62 8.58 17.17
C ASN A 626 24.28 7.83 18.34
N THR A 627 24.58 8.50 19.45
CA THR A 627 25.35 7.93 20.57
C THR A 627 24.76 6.59 21.06
N ASN A 628 23.45 6.52 21.30
CA ASN A 628 22.81 5.29 21.76
C ASN A 628 22.84 4.16 20.72
N GLN A 629 22.75 4.49 19.43
CA GLN A 629 22.81 3.53 18.33
C GLN A 629 24.23 2.97 18.19
N ILE A 630 25.26 3.82 18.31
CA ILE A 630 26.67 3.42 18.32
C ILE A 630 26.95 2.50 19.52
N LEU A 631 26.50 2.86 20.72
CA LEU A 631 26.65 2.00 21.90
C LEU A 631 25.96 0.65 21.73
N THR A 632 24.79 0.62 21.08
CA THR A 632 24.04 -0.62 20.78
C THR A 632 24.79 -1.47 19.76
N LEU A 633 25.29 -0.87 18.67
CA LEU A 633 26.06 -1.55 17.62
C LEU A 633 27.32 -2.23 18.18
N LEU A 634 28.01 -1.56 19.11
CA LEU A 634 29.22 -2.05 19.78
C LEU A 634 28.94 -3.02 20.95
N ASN A 635 27.66 -3.27 21.24
CA ASN A 635 27.19 -4.05 22.39
C ASN A 635 27.73 -3.51 23.73
N LEU A 636 27.82 -2.19 23.88
CA LEU A 636 28.39 -1.51 25.04
C LEU A 636 27.36 -1.16 26.12
N ASN A 637 26.06 -1.17 25.81
CA ASN A 637 25.01 -0.82 26.79
C ASN A 637 25.08 -1.66 28.08
N ASN A 638 25.42 -2.95 27.96
CA ASN A 638 25.59 -3.84 29.10
C ASN A 638 26.94 -3.62 29.80
N GLU A 639 28.00 -3.35 29.03
CA GLU A 639 29.36 -3.14 29.57
C GLU A 639 29.51 -1.82 30.34
N LEU A 640 28.70 -0.81 30.01
CA LEU A 640 28.69 0.51 30.65
C LEU A 640 27.59 0.67 31.70
N ALA A 641 26.84 -0.39 32.00
CA ALA A 641 25.70 -0.33 32.89
C ALA A 641 26.08 0.21 34.28
N GLY A 642 25.42 1.30 34.69
CA GLY A 642 25.70 1.95 35.97
C GLY A 642 26.78 3.02 35.94
N LEU A 643 27.23 3.46 34.75
CA LEU A 643 27.97 4.70 34.57
C LEU A 643 27.06 5.77 33.97
N ASP A 644 27.05 6.96 34.56
CA ASP A 644 26.37 8.14 34.02
C ASP A 644 27.41 9.16 33.52
N LEU A 645 27.90 8.95 32.30
CA LEU A 645 28.99 9.72 31.69
C LEU A 645 28.51 10.40 30.40
N PRO A 646 29.15 11.51 29.99
CA PRO A 646 28.82 12.20 28.73
C PRO A 646 29.34 11.41 27.52
N TYR A 647 28.71 10.27 27.20
CA TYR A 647 29.16 9.33 26.17
C TYR A 647 29.32 9.98 24.79
N SER A 648 28.47 10.94 24.45
CA SER A 648 28.56 11.67 23.18
C SER A 648 29.87 12.47 23.06
N GLU A 649 30.36 13.06 24.15
CA GLU A 649 31.64 13.77 24.19
C GLU A 649 32.82 12.80 24.12
N ILE A 650 32.72 11.67 24.83
CA ILE A 650 33.75 10.63 24.83
C ILE A 650 33.93 10.09 23.40
N LEU A 651 32.83 9.74 22.74
CA LEU A 651 32.82 9.26 21.36
C LEU A 651 33.44 10.29 20.40
N LYS A 652 33.17 11.59 20.57
CA LYS A 652 33.76 12.65 19.74
C LYS A 652 35.28 12.75 19.90
N ARG A 653 35.82 12.56 21.09
CA ARG A 653 37.28 12.66 21.35
C ARG A 653 38.08 11.56 20.68
N ILE A 654 37.50 10.36 20.60
CA ILE A 654 38.19 9.18 20.06
C ILE A 654 37.98 8.99 18.55
N LEU A 655 37.05 9.75 17.94
CA LEU A 655 36.74 9.58 16.53
C LEU A 655 37.85 10.16 15.65
N TYR A 656 38.38 9.33 14.77
CA TYR A 656 39.23 9.77 13.66
C TYR A 656 38.85 9.02 12.36
N PRO A 657 39.20 9.54 11.16
CA PRO A 657 38.57 9.13 9.90
C PRO A 657 38.64 7.64 9.56
N ASN A 658 39.76 6.97 9.88
CA ASN A 658 40.06 5.60 9.44
C ASN A 658 40.01 4.56 10.59
N ILE A 659 39.36 4.88 11.72
CA ILE A 659 39.31 3.95 12.85
C ILE A 659 38.41 2.75 12.52
N ASP A 660 38.93 1.53 12.71
CA ASP A 660 38.10 0.33 12.56
C ASP A 660 37.19 0.11 13.78
N LEU A 661 36.12 -0.68 13.61
CA LEU A 661 35.11 -0.89 14.65
C LEU A 661 35.66 -1.51 15.94
N LYS A 662 36.65 -2.41 15.82
CA LYS A 662 37.24 -3.12 16.95
C LYS A 662 38.18 -2.20 17.72
N GLU A 663 39.01 -1.46 17.00
CA GLU A 663 39.88 -0.43 17.52
C GLU A 663 39.06 0.65 18.22
N PHE A 664 37.98 1.14 17.58
CA PHE A 664 37.08 2.12 18.16
C PHE A 664 36.46 1.65 19.48
N LYS A 665 35.96 0.40 19.53
CA LYS A 665 35.45 -0.18 20.79
C LYS A 665 36.51 -0.19 21.89
N SER A 666 37.73 -0.61 21.57
CA SER A 666 38.82 -0.69 22.54
C SER A 666 39.26 0.70 23.04
N SER A 667 39.40 1.66 22.14
CA SER A 667 39.74 3.06 22.44
C SER A 667 38.67 3.71 23.31
N PHE A 668 37.40 3.47 23.01
CA PHE A 668 36.29 3.95 23.82
C PHE A 668 36.34 3.42 25.25
N LEU A 669 36.47 2.11 25.44
CA LEU A 669 36.53 1.51 26.78
C LEU A 669 37.77 1.98 27.57
N ASN A 670 38.91 2.16 26.90
CA ASN A 670 40.12 2.68 27.50
C ASN A 670 39.96 4.13 27.96
N GLU A 671 39.29 4.96 27.16
CA GLU A 671 38.99 6.35 27.51
C GLU A 671 38.01 6.44 28.67
N VAL A 672 36.95 5.62 28.68
CA VAL A 672 36.04 5.51 29.84
C VAL A 672 36.81 5.09 31.09
N HIS A 673 37.71 4.10 30.98
CA HIS A 673 38.59 3.72 32.09
C HIS A 673 39.53 4.84 32.54
N SER A 674 40.02 5.68 31.62
CA SER A 674 40.83 6.86 31.94
C SER A 674 40.01 7.89 32.72
N ILE A 675 38.81 8.21 32.24
CA ILE A 675 37.88 9.16 32.88
C ILE A 675 37.51 8.70 34.28
N VAL A 676 37.12 7.43 34.45
CA VAL A 676 36.79 6.87 35.76
C VAL A 676 37.99 6.97 36.70
N ARG A 677 39.20 6.62 36.25
CA ARG A 677 40.41 6.76 37.08
C ARG A 677 40.70 8.20 37.46
N ASN A 678 40.55 9.14 36.53
CA ASN A 678 40.78 10.56 36.79
C ASN A 678 39.79 11.11 37.83
N ILE A 679 38.51 10.79 37.71
CA ILE A 679 37.48 11.17 38.69
C ILE A 679 37.85 10.64 40.09
N LEU A 680 38.23 9.36 40.17
CA LEU A 680 38.58 8.73 41.45
C LEU A 680 39.91 9.24 42.03
N ASN A 681 40.82 9.75 41.19
CA ASN A 681 42.09 10.33 41.63
C ASN A 681 41.96 11.80 42.06
N GLN A 682 41.18 12.60 41.33
CA GLN A 682 40.92 14.01 41.65
C GLN A 682 40.08 14.14 42.92
N ARG A 683 39.20 13.15 43.17
CA ARG A 683 38.30 13.12 44.34
C ARG A 683 37.46 14.41 44.45
N ASP A 684 37.04 14.95 43.31
CA ASP A 684 36.18 16.13 43.27
C ASP A 684 34.90 15.88 44.06
N PHE A 685 34.49 16.88 44.84
CA PHE A 685 33.38 16.74 45.78
C PHE A 685 32.05 16.39 45.07
N GLY A 686 31.49 15.22 45.40
CA GLY A 686 30.21 14.72 44.85
C GLY A 686 30.36 14.03 43.49
N SER A 687 31.59 13.87 42.99
CA SER A 687 31.87 13.26 41.69
C SER A 687 31.46 11.78 41.63
N THR A 688 31.39 11.08 42.76
CA THR A 688 31.03 9.66 42.75
C THR A 688 29.54 9.37 42.54
N ILE A 689 28.70 10.40 42.43
CA ILE A 689 27.24 10.25 42.30
C ILE A 689 26.81 9.58 41.00
N MET A 690 27.65 9.68 39.96
CA MET A 690 27.44 9.13 38.63
C MET A 690 27.61 7.60 38.54
N PHE A 691 28.07 6.95 39.62
CA PHE A 691 28.28 5.50 39.65
C PHE A 691 27.09 4.77 40.31
N ASP A 692 26.47 3.81 39.64
CA ASP A 692 25.51 2.89 40.25
C ASP A 692 26.17 1.53 40.48
N LEU A 693 26.69 1.33 41.69
CA LEU A 693 27.41 0.11 42.07
C LEU A 693 26.56 -1.17 41.92
N LYS A 694 25.22 -1.09 41.99
CA LYS A 694 24.36 -2.26 41.79
C LYS A 694 24.38 -2.70 40.32
N LYS A 695 24.28 -1.74 39.41
CA LYS A 695 24.31 -2.00 37.96
C LYS A 695 25.72 -2.36 37.47
N LEU A 696 26.76 -1.87 38.15
CA LEU A 696 28.16 -2.12 37.81
C LEU A 696 28.63 -3.57 38.06
N GLN A 697 27.91 -4.39 38.85
CA GLN A 697 28.37 -5.71 39.30
C GLN A 697 28.84 -6.65 38.19
N HIS A 698 28.25 -6.55 37.01
CA HIS A 698 28.57 -7.40 35.85
C HIS A 698 29.34 -6.66 34.76
N THR A 699 29.99 -5.55 35.10
CA THR A 699 30.72 -4.70 34.16
C THR A 699 32.23 -4.73 34.39
N PRO A 700 33.06 -4.38 33.38
CA PRO A 700 34.51 -4.23 33.54
C PRO A 700 34.94 -3.15 34.57
N PHE A 701 34.00 -2.31 35.01
CA PHE A 701 34.23 -1.19 35.93
C PHE A 701 33.99 -1.56 37.40
N PHE A 702 33.48 -2.76 37.70
CA PHE A 702 33.26 -3.22 39.08
C PHE A 702 34.55 -3.23 39.91
N LYS A 703 35.71 -3.38 39.27
CA LYS A 703 37.03 -3.33 39.93
C LYS A 703 37.27 -2.03 40.72
N TYR A 704 36.58 -0.94 40.39
CA TYR A 704 36.69 0.34 41.10
C TYR A 704 35.72 0.49 42.28
N SER A 705 34.86 -0.50 42.55
CA SER A 705 33.78 -0.41 43.54
C SER A 705 34.26 -0.06 44.94
N ASN A 706 35.35 -0.66 45.42
CA ASN A 706 35.91 -0.38 46.74
C ASN A 706 36.41 1.07 46.86
N GLN A 707 37.12 1.56 45.84
CA GLN A 707 37.62 2.94 45.80
C GLN A 707 36.46 3.95 45.74
N ILE A 708 35.41 3.66 44.97
CA ILE A 708 34.19 4.48 44.93
C ILE A 708 33.52 4.55 46.31
N LEU A 709 33.42 3.42 47.03
CA LEU A 709 32.83 3.37 48.37
C LEU A 709 33.62 4.19 49.39
N GLU A 710 34.95 4.12 49.32
CA GLU A 710 35.85 4.91 50.17
C GLU A 710 35.64 6.42 49.94
N ILE A 711 35.68 6.87 48.69
CA ILE A 711 35.51 8.29 48.34
C ILE A 711 34.11 8.77 48.72
N ARG A 712 33.06 7.98 48.52
CA ARG A 712 31.69 8.34 48.95
C ARG A 712 31.58 8.60 50.45
N LYS A 713 32.28 7.78 51.24
CA LYS A 713 32.33 7.96 52.68
C LYS A 713 33.06 9.27 53.01
N GLU A 714 34.22 9.51 52.39
CA GLU A 714 34.97 10.76 52.58
C GLU A 714 34.17 12.01 52.18
N GLU A 715 33.52 12.01 51.01
CA GLU A 715 32.66 13.09 50.52
C GLU A 715 31.56 13.42 51.53
N PHE A 716 30.92 12.39 52.09
CA PHE A 716 29.87 12.55 53.08
C PHE A 716 30.41 13.10 54.40
N GLU A 717 31.48 12.51 54.94
CA GLU A 717 32.03 12.86 56.25
C GLU A 717 32.74 14.22 56.25
N SER A 718 33.26 14.66 55.11
CA SER A 718 33.88 15.98 54.93
C SER A 718 32.87 17.10 54.64
N SER A 719 31.64 16.75 54.26
CA SER A 719 30.60 17.73 53.95
C SER A 719 30.10 18.44 55.21
N GLU A 720 30.25 19.76 55.24
CA GLU A 720 29.73 20.60 56.31
C GLU A 720 28.23 20.82 56.16
N ILE A 721 27.51 20.66 57.26
CA ILE A 721 26.10 21.03 57.40
C ILE A 721 26.03 22.23 58.33
N TYR A 722 25.55 23.37 57.83
CA TYR A 722 25.47 24.60 58.62
C TYR A 722 24.20 24.61 59.46
N LYS A 723 24.38 24.84 60.76
CA LYS A 723 23.28 25.04 61.70
C LYS A 723 22.93 26.52 61.75
N VAL A 724 21.73 26.86 61.28
CA VAL A 724 21.20 28.23 61.16
C VAL A 724 20.13 28.45 62.23
N TYR A 725 20.16 29.61 62.88
CA TYR A 725 19.19 30.02 63.88
C TYR A 725 18.29 31.11 63.28
N ASP A 726 17.00 30.83 63.06
CA ASP A 726 16.03 31.81 62.56
C ASP A 726 14.94 32.03 63.61
N LYS A 727 14.98 33.22 64.23
CA LYS A 727 14.06 33.80 65.23
C LYS A 727 13.84 32.97 66.51
N ASP A 728 13.50 31.68 66.40
CA ASP A 728 13.43 30.66 67.47
C ASP A 728 13.54 29.20 66.96
N GLU A 729 13.65 28.96 65.64
CA GLU A 729 13.80 27.62 65.06
C GLU A 729 15.26 27.33 64.64
N VAL A 730 15.72 26.11 64.98
CA VAL A 730 17.02 25.59 64.49
C VAL A 730 16.80 24.84 63.18
N LEU A 731 17.39 25.38 62.12
CA LEU A 731 17.41 24.83 60.77
C LEU A 731 18.81 24.32 60.42
N TYR A 732 18.87 23.31 59.54
CA TYR A 732 20.12 22.75 59.05
C TYR A 732 20.17 22.90 57.53
N ASP A 733 21.21 23.56 57.02
CA ASP A 733 21.47 23.69 55.59
C ASP A 733 22.13 22.41 55.05
N MET A 734 21.36 21.71 54.22
CA MET A 734 21.73 20.44 53.57
C MET A 734 22.29 20.66 52.16
N SER A 735 22.41 21.90 51.68
CA SER A 735 22.78 22.25 50.30
C SER A 735 24.08 21.57 49.84
N ARG A 736 25.09 21.51 50.71
CA ARG A 736 26.40 20.92 50.42
C ARG A 736 26.34 19.39 50.43
N ILE A 737 25.74 18.79 51.47
CA ILE A 737 25.71 17.33 51.61
C ILE A 737 24.78 16.68 50.59
N ASN A 738 23.76 17.39 50.11
CA ASN A 738 22.87 16.95 49.02
C ASN A 738 23.61 16.74 47.69
N LYS A 739 24.81 17.29 47.52
CA LYS A 739 25.65 17.04 46.33
C LYS A 739 26.41 15.71 46.41
N THR A 740 26.49 15.09 47.59
CA THR A 740 27.15 13.78 47.79
C THR A 740 26.19 12.62 47.53
N TYR A 741 26.71 11.45 47.17
CA TYR A 741 25.87 10.27 46.90
C TYR A 741 24.99 9.88 48.10
N TYR A 742 25.59 9.71 49.28
CA TYR A 742 24.85 9.30 50.48
C TYR A 742 23.89 10.40 50.97
N GLY A 743 24.31 11.67 50.94
CA GLY A 743 23.46 12.78 51.35
C GLY A 743 22.21 12.91 50.49
N LYS A 744 22.36 12.85 49.15
CA LYS A 744 21.23 12.83 48.23
C LYS A 744 20.30 11.65 48.50
N LYS A 745 20.84 10.43 48.62
CA LYS A 745 20.04 9.21 48.87
C LYS A 745 19.26 9.27 50.17
N PHE A 746 19.83 9.78 51.25
CA PHE A 746 19.10 9.95 52.51
C PHE A 746 17.98 10.99 52.41
N LEU A 747 18.22 12.11 51.72
CA LEU A 747 17.20 13.13 51.51
C LEU A 747 16.05 12.62 50.62
N GLU A 748 16.34 11.82 49.59
CA GLU A 748 15.35 11.11 48.77
C GLU A 748 14.47 10.18 49.62
N ILE A 749 15.10 9.31 50.44
CA ILE A 749 14.38 8.38 51.34
C ILE A 749 13.47 9.13 52.33
N LEU A 750 13.92 10.30 52.79
CA LEU A 750 13.17 11.14 53.71
C LEU A 750 12.12 12.04 53.03
N LYS A 751 12.05 12.05 51.69
CA LYS A 751 11.21 12.94 50.87
C LYS A 751 11.49 14.44 51.09
N LEU A 752 12.77 14.80 51.22
CA LEU A 752 13.24 16.17 51.53
C LEU A 752 14.07 16.80 50.41
N GLU A 753 14.07 16.21 49.22
CA GLU A 753 14.98 16.56 48.09
C GLU A 753 14.93 18.03 47.66
N ARG A 754 13.78 18.70 47.83
CA ARG A 754 13.57 20.11 47.46
C ARG A 754 13.89 21.10 48.59
N ASN A 755 14.12 20.60 49.79
CA ASN A 755 14.34 21.43 50.97
C ASN A 755 15.85 21.58 51.20
N LEU A 756 16.40 22.71 50.79
CA LEU A 756 17.81 23.05 51.05
C LEU A 756 18.07 23.22 52.55
N THR A 757 17.06 23.64 53.31
CA THR A 757 17.09 23.71 54.77
C THR A 757 16.03 22.80 55.38
N ILE A 758 16.40 22.03 56.41
CA ILE A 758 15.50 21.09 57.09
C ILE A 758 15.39 21.38 58.58
N LYS A 759 14.22 21.09 59.17
CA LYS A 759 13.98 21.26 60.60
C LYS A 759 14.71 20.22 61.43
N SER A 760 14.99 20.55 62.70
CA SER A 760 15.65 19.66 63.67
C SER A 760 15.06 18.24 63.78
N LYS A 761 13.74 18.09 63.64
CA LYS A 761 13.07 16.77 63.66
C LYS A 761 13.51 15.87 62.51
N ASP A 762 13.63 16.43 61.31
CA ASP A 762 14.00 15.69 60.12
C ASP A 762 15.52 15.50 60.02
N PHE A 763 16.30 16.47 60.52
CA PHE A 763 17.74 16.30 60.70
C PHE A 763 18.09 15.14 61.65
N LYS A 764 17.34 14.95 62.75
CA LYS A 764 17.52 13.78 63.64
C LYS A 764 17.30 12.45 62.90
N LYS A 765 16.34 12.38 61.98
CA LYS A 765 16.11 11.18 61.16
C LYS A 765 17.28 10.97 60.20
N PHE A 766 17.74 12.03 59.53
CA PHE A 766 18.92 12.00 58.67
C PHE A 766 20.17 11.51 59.43
N GLN A 767 20.39 12.01 60.65
CA GLN A 767 21.47 11.57 61.53
C GLN A 767 21.35 10.09 61.92
N THR A 768 20.13 9.62 62.19
CA THR A 768 19.86 8.20 62.47
C THR A 768 20.17 7.29 61.29
N TYR A 769 19.84 7.71 60.06
CA TYR A 769 20.18 6.94 58.86
C TYR A 769 21.69 6.90 58.60
N SER A 770 22.36 8.03 58.84
CA SER A 770 23.81 8.15 58.67
C SER A 770 24.58 7.28 59.67
N SER A 771 24.15 7.27 60.94
CA SER A 771 24.79 6.48 61.99
C SER A 771 24.63 4.97 61.79
N LYS A 772 23.47 4.52 61.26
CA LYS A 772 23.25 3.10 60.89
C LYS A 772 24.22 2.59 59.82
N LEU A 773 24.80 3.48 59.02
CA LEU A 773 25.79 3.17 58.00
C LEU A 773 27.23 3.53 58.41
N ASN A 774 27.45 3.81 59.70
CA ASN A 774 28.74 4.24 60.24
C ASN A 774 29.34 5.47 59.54
N LEU A 775 28.49 6.39 59.10
CA LEU A 775 28.88 7.67 58.50
C LEU A 775 28.84 8.79 59.54
N LYS A 776 29.93 9.55 59.66
CA LYS A 776 30.01 10.72 60.54
C LYS A 776 29.46 11.98 59.86
N ILE A 777 28.76 12.82 60.61
CA ILE A 777 28.25 14.10 60.12
C ILE A 777 29.10 15.24 60.69
N LYS A 778 29.54 16.18 59.84
CA LYS A 778 30.26 17.39 60.24
C LYS A 778 29.29 18.58 60.33
N ILE A 779 28.95 18.99 61.55
CA ILE A 779 28.06 20.13 61.79
C ILE A 779 28.90 21.36 62.11
N VAL A 780 28.61 22.50 61.46
CA VAL A 780 29.26 23.79 61.69
C VAL A 780 28.20 24.81 62.09
N ASN A 781 28.45 25.59 63.15
CA ASN A 781 27.54 26.68 63.52
C ASN A 781 27.79 27.86 62.58
N SER A 782 26.76 28.39 61.91
CA SER A 782 26.92 29.69 61.23
C SER A 782 26.87 30.79 62.28
N ASN A 783 28.02 31.32 62.68
CA ASN A 783 28.05 32.63 63.33
C ASN A 783 27.88 33.67 62.21
N ASN A 784 26.80 34.45 62.29
CA ASN A 784 26.38 35.51 61.34
C ASN A 784 27.37 35.88 60.23
#